data_AF-A0A3M7MIA7-F1
#
_entry.id   AF-A0A3M7MIA7-F1
#
_cell.length_a   1.000
_cell.length_b   1.000
_cell.length_c   1.000
_cell.angle_alpha   90.00
_cell.angle_beta   90.00
_cell.angle_gamma   90.00
#
_symmetry.space_group_name_H-M   'P 1'
#
loop_
_entity.id
_entity.type
_entity.pdbx_description
1 polymer ?
#
loop_
_entity_poly.entity_id
_entity_poly.type
_entity_poly.pdbx_seq_one_letter_code
_entity_poly.pdbx_strand_id
1 'polypeptide(L)'
;MADVESATNKLAELLRHPEDLDKIPALKAEFTRKKAAVDGQLRHGLKEQLELTQSGMSSITEGQRTVNLIKEEMMKIDKLCAEAQNMIQDFPHINLVAQTHKNFESVEKMRNDIERFEERLQQLEMLLAEDAEDPGNQPNLLQIHYGLTQLRDIRDEAMAQIKNSDSSTELIDNLTLESGVTVQDLFARLDDVVEWFDRHIGEACINLIELVQSGNHGMVVRLAIIVEEEEKTDKKIKALQDAQREFGDLASRFKSITQGPKELRGYKEKFITSIEYVCKALMDDVRENFTQDPEKVEKYFKWYFNNLNTVKLGMVKLMPKKWKIFETYTNIYHKQMHDFLINFADDEALGPQYLLAVINWVDKYYVKMQKLGFSEEQLQPHVIDNRSAELIRTYRSVIIQAVDQYMERINNQDRRSFLEQDRSAYEINPDGIFQTRSLGDVWTLFSQNIGVAASSQRPDVADGVVDAMFRALISRQRIWTQLIDEEKAKYVGVNPMLDGDGVAVFQEWLVAIANDQIICIDDDVEGSGRASFLTVFEREVTPIVSQDYMIDKLAKNIDEVKNGYIDISSHCIQTFCELIFLTDFKPILSKFFTPEWYGRTDMASIIITFRDYLSDYEDQLHRSLRDLIIDSLADELLVQYLGAVRNKGAKFKRTDQFAAKMKDDLLTAFDFFRTYGEQGADIMQRWRAVQEFLKLLECDKSQVQFAYVEFKIAYRDVSITWVEAVLRTRDDFDRAMLNAVKAKAAEPIAEDSPPDPIMGKVK
;
A
#
# COMPACT_ATOMS: atom_id res chain seq x y z
N MET A 1 -43.28 -7.10 -15.99
CA MET A 1 -43.21 -5.66 -15.61
C MET A 1 -41.79 -5.13 -15.63
N ALA A 2 -40.77 -5.88 -15.17
CA ALA A 2 -39.36 -5.46 -15.18
C ALA A 2 -38.77 -5.11 -16.57
N ASP A 3 -39.15 -5.81 -17.65
CA ASP A 3 -38.65 -5.49 -19.01
C ASP A 3 -39.17 -4.16 -19.57
N VAL A 4 -40.36 -3.72 -19.13
CA VAL A 4 -40.96 -2.46 -19.59
C VAL A 4 -40.24 -1.26 -18.98
N GLU A 5 -39.81 -1.37 -17.72
CA GLU A 5 -38.98 -0.37 -17.03
C GLU A 5 -37.60 -0.16 -17.69
N SER A 6 -36.98 -1.24 -18.18
CA SER A 6 -35.70 -1.18 -18.91
C SER A 6 -35.83 -0.45 -20.25
N ALA A 7 -36.93 -0.70 -20.97
CA ALA A 7 -37.20 -0.04 -22.23
C ALA A 7 -37.49 1.47 -22.05
N THR A 8 -38.21 1.85 -20.99
CA THR A 8 -38.46 3.26 -20.66
C THR A 8 -37.20 4.00 -20.24
N ASN A 9 -36.29 3.34 -19.50
CA ASN A 9 -35.00 3.93 -19.11
C ASN A 9 -34.09 4.18 -20.32
N LYS A 10 -34.02 3.21 -21.25
CA LYS A 10 -33.29 3.39 -22.52
C LYS A 10 -33.91 4.47 -23.40
N LEU A 11 -35.23 4.61 -23.40
CA LEU A 11 -35.91 5.69 -24.14
C LEU A 11 -35.60 7.07 -23.54
N ALA A 12 -35.55 7.16 -22.20
CA ALA A 12 -35.19 8.38 -21.48
C ALA A 12 -33.73 8.80 -21.71
N GLU A 13 -32.82 7.85 -21.94
CA GLU A 13 -31.44 8.15 -22.35
C GLU A 13 -31.33 8.69 -23.79
N LEU A 14 -32.19 8.21 -24.70
CA LEU A 14 -32.16 8.55 -26.13
C LEU A 14 -32.86 9.87 -26.47
N LEU A 15 -33.78 10.37 -25.63
CA LEU A 15 -34.57 11.58 -25.87
C LEU A 15 -34.40 12.58 -24.70
N ARG A 16 -33.23 13.20 -24.60
CA ARG A 16 -32.90 14.14 -23.51
C ARG A 16 -33.29 15.59 -23.81
N HIS A 17 -33.36 16.00 -25.08
CA HIS A 17 -33.70 17.36 -25.49
C HIS A 17 -34.92 17.41 -26.43
N PRO A 18 -35.69 18.52 -26.46
CA PRO A 18 -36.90 18.64 -27.28
C PRO A 18 -36.65 18.47 -28.80
N GLU A 19 -35.46 18.82 -29.28
CA GLU A 19 -35.04 18.67 -30.69
C GLU A 19 -34.83 17.21 -31.10
N ASP A 20 -34.65 16.29 -30.14
CA ASP A 20 -34.49 14.86 -30.43
C ASP A 20 -35.80 14.18 -30.87
N LEU A 21 -36.95 14.86 -30.71
CA LEU A 21 -38.24 14.39 -31.22
C LEU A 21 -38.26 14.27 -32.76
N ASP A 22 -37.49 15.09 -33.47
CA ASP A 22 -37.39 15.03 -34.94
C ASP A 22 -36.65 13.75 -35.43
N LYS A 23 -35.87 13.11 -34.56
CA LYS A 23 -35.12 11.86 -34.86
C LYS A 23 -35.96 10.60 -34.65
N ILE A 24 -37.18 10.70 -34.08
CA ILE A 24 -38.07 9.57 -33.81
C ILE A 24 -38.38 8.73 -35.07
N PRO A 25 -38.67 9.32 -36.26
CA PRO A 25 -38.95 8.53 -37.45
C PRO A 25 -37.75 7.66 -37.89
N ALA A 26 -36.54 8.20 -37.77
CA ALA A 26 -35.30 7.48 -38.08
C ALA A 26 -35.03 6.35 -37.08
N LEU A 27 -35.15 6.63 -35.77
CA LEU A 27 -35.01 5.62 -34.72
C LEU A 27 -36.07 4.52 -34.86
N LYS A 28 -37.32 4.86 -35.19
CA LYS A 28 -38.38 3.89 -35.43
C LYS A 28 -38.04 2.98 -36.63
N ALA A 29 -37.50 3.54 -37.72
CA ALA A 29 -37.06 2.75 -38.86
C ALA A 29 -35.89 1.82 -38.49
N GLU A 30 -34.93 2.31 -37.70
CA GLU A 30 -33.79 1.53 -37.24
C GLU A 30 -34.21 0.37 -36.31
N PHE A 31 -35.05 0.64 -35.31
CA PHE A 31 -35.58 -0.40 -34.42
C PHE A 31 -36.48 -1.39 -35.14
N THR A 32 -37.24 -0.95 -36.16
CA THR A 32 -38.03 -1.86 -36.99
C THR A 32 -37.11 -2.78 -37.80
N ARG A 33 -36.00 -2.27 -38.33
CA ARG A 33 -35.01 -3.08 -39.04
C ARG A 33 -34.29 -4.05 -38.11
N LYS A 34 -33.90 -3.62 -36.91
CA LYS A 34 -33.30 -4.47 -35.88
C LYS A 34 -34.28 -5.56 -35.45
N LYS A 35 -35.54 -5.22 -35.20
CA LYS A 35 -36.60 -6.18 -34.90
C LYS A 35 -36.78 -7.19 -36.03
N ALA A 36 -36.85 -6.75 -37.29
CA ALA A 36 -36.98 -7.66 -38.43
C ALA A 36 -35.78 -8.62 -38.57
N ALA A 37 -34.56 -8.15 -38.26
CA ALA A 37 -33.37 -8.99 -38.24
C ALA A 37 -33.42 -10.02 -37.10
N VAL A 38 -33.81 -9.59 -35.89
CA VAL A 38 -33.98 -10.47 -34.72
C VAL A 38 -35.11 -11.48 -34.95
N ASP A 39 -36.26 -11.07 -35.49
CA ASP A 39 -37.37 -11.96 -35.84
C ASP A 39 -36.95 -12.96 -36.93
N GLY A 40 -36.09 -12.54 -37.87
CA GLY A 40 -35.50 -13.43 -38.88
C GLY A 40 -34.58 -14.48 -38.26
N GLN A 41 -33.68 -14.07 -37.37
CA GLN A 41 -32.80 -14.97 -36.62
C GLN A 41 -33.60 -15.91 -35.72
N LEU A 42 -34.61 -15.42 -35.02
CA LEU A 42 -35.49 -16.22 -34.17
C LEU A 42 -36.28 -17.23 -35.00
N ARG A 43 -36.82 -16.86 -36.16
CA ARG A 43 -37.49 -17.82 -37.05
C ARG A 43 -36.55 -18.90 -37.55
N HIS A 44 -35.33 -18.53 -37.92
CA HIS A 44 -34.33 -19.50 -38.38
C HIS A 44 -33.92 -20.44 -37.23
N GLY A 45 -33.58 -19.90 -36.07
CA GLY A 45 -33.23 -20.69 -34.89
C GLY A 45 -34.39 -21.56 -34.38
N LEU A 46 -35.63 -21.05 -34.40
CA LEU A 46 -36.81 -21.85 -34.04
C LEU A 46 -37.05 -22.99 -35.05
N LYS A 47 -36.86 -22.73 -36.34
CA LYS A 47 -36.96 -23.76 -37.38
C LYS A 47 -35.89 -24.83 -37.19
N GLU A 48 -34.64 -24.43 -36.97
CA GLU A 48 -33.53 -25.35 -36.72
C GLU A 48 -33.75 -26.18 -35.45
N GLN A 49 -34.20 -25.56 -34.36
CA GLN A 49 -34.57 -26.26 -33.13
C GLN A 49 -35.74 -27.22 -33.34
N LEU A 50 -36.75 -26.85 -34.12
CA LEU A 50 -37.86 -27.74 -34.48
C LEU A 50 -37.40 -28.91 -35.33
N GLU A 51 -36.53 -28.69 -36.31
CA GLU A 51 -35.96 -29.75 -37.16
C GLU A 51 -35.08 -30.70 -36.33
N LEU A 52 -34.24 -30.17 -35.43
CA LEU A 52 -33.46 -30.95 -34.46
C LEU A 52 -34.36 -31.75 -33.51
N THR A 53 -35.43 -31.14 -33.02
CA THR A 53 -36.38 -31.82 -32.12
C THR A 53 -37.16 -32.90 -32.86
N GLN A 54 -37.57 -32.63 -34.10
CA GLN A 54 -38.27 -33.61 -34.94
C GLN A 54 -37.35 -34.78 -35.32
N SER A 55 -36.12 -34.47 -35.73
CA SER A 55 -35.09 -35.48 -35.99
C SER A 55 -34.79 -36.29 -34.73
N GLY A 56 -34.57 -35.64 -33.59
CA GLY A 56 -34.34 -36.30 -32.31
C GLY A 56 -35.51 -37.18 -31.90
N MET A 57 -36.76 -36.72 -32.06
CA MET A 57 -37.96 -37.50 -31.75
C MET A 57 -38.08 -38.70 -32.70
N SER A 58 -37.73 -38.56 -33.97
CA SER A 58 -37.70 -39.68 -34.92
C SER A 58 -36.63 -40.71 -34.54
N SER A 59 -35.40 -40.28 -34.20
CA SER A 59 -34.31 -41.15 -33.77
C SER A 59 -34.60 -41.83 -32.44
N ILE A 60 -35.28 -41.16 -31.50
CA ILE A 60 -35.72 -41.78 -30.24
C ILE A 60 -36.79 -42.83 -30.52
N THR A 61 -37.76 -42.52 -31.38
CA THR A 61 -38.83 -43.47 -31.73
C THR A 61 -38.26 -44.70 -32.44
N GLU A 62 -37.29 -44.50 -33.34
CA GLU A 62 -36.58 -45.58 -34.03
C GLU A 62 -35.68 -46.37 -33.08
N GLY A 63 -34.92 -45.70 -32.21
CA GLY A 63 -34.11 -46.32 -31.17
C GLY A 63 -34.97 -47.15 -30.21
N GLN A 64 -36.12 -46.64 -29.78
CA GLN A 64 -37.06 -47.37 -28.92
C GLN A 64 -37.66 -48.58 -29.65
N ARG A 65 -37.99 -48.45 -30.94
CA ARG A 65 -38.44 -49.58 -31.76
C ARG A 65 -37.34 -50.65 -31.86
N THR A 66 -36.10 -50.25 -32.13
CA THR A 66 -34.96 -51.16 -32.24
C THR A 66 -34.65 -51.84 -30.90
N VAL A 67 -34.67 -51.11 -29.79
CA VAL A 67 -34.46 -51.68 -28.44
C VAL A 67 -35.57 -52.66 -28.08
N ASN A 68 -36.84 -52.36 -28.40
CA ASN A 68 -37.94 -53.30 -28.18
C ASN A 68 -37.76 -54.56 -29.04
N LEU A 69 -37.29 -54.42 -30.27
CA LEU A 69 -37.02 -55.55 -31.16
C LEU A 69 -35.84 -56.40 -30.64
N ILE A 70 -34.75 -55.76 -30.17
CA ILE A 70 -33.63 -56.44 -29.49
C ILE A 70 -34.12 -57.16 -28.24
N LYS A 71 -35.00 -56.54 -27.45
CA LYS A 71 -35.57 -57.15 -26.25
C LYS A 71 -36.41 -58.38 -26.61
N GLU A 72 -37.26 -58.28 -27.63
CA GLU A 72 -38.05 -59.42 -28.11
C GLU A 72 -37.17 -60.54 -28.64
N GLU A 73 -36.13 -60.23 -29.42
CA GLU A 73 -35.17 -61.22 -29.91
C GLU A 73 -34.34 -61.82 -28.77
N MET A 74 -33.89 -61.04 -27.78
CA MET A 74 -33.23 -61.58 -26.59
C MET A 74 -34.16 -62.47 -25.77
N MET A 75 -35.45 -62.12 -25.62
CA MET A 75 -36.43 -62.99 -24.96
C MET A 75 -36.68 -64.27 -25.75
N LYS A 76 -36.69 -64.22 -27.09
CA LYS A 76 -36.76 -65.42 -27.94
C LYS A 76 -35.51 -66.27 -27.79
N ILE A 77 -34.31 -65.68 -27.80
CA ILE A 77 -33.04 -66.38 -27.60
C ILE A 77 -33.00 -67.03 -26.21
N ASP A 78 -33.36 -66.30 -25.16
CA ASP A 78 -33.40 -66.82 -23.79
C ASP A 78 -34.41 -67.97 -23.65
N LYS A 79 -35.60 -67.82 -24.27
CA LYS A 79 -36.59 -68.89 -24.34
C LYS A 79 -36.07 -70.10 -25.10
N LEU A 80 -35.42 -69.93 -26.25
CA LEU A 80 -34.81 -71.01 -27.04
C LEU A 80 -33.65 -71.68 -26.27
N CYS A 81 -32.84 -70.92 -25.54
CA CYS A 81 -31.78 -71.43 -24.68
C CYS A 81 -32.33 -72.24 -23.50
N ALA A 82 -33.40 -71.77 -22.86
CA ALA A 82 -34.10 -72.50 -21.79
C ALA A 82 -34.79 -73.76 -22.31
N GLU A 83 -35.42 -73.70 -23.48
CA GLU A 83 -36.02 -74.85 -24.15
C GLU A 83 -34.95 -75.87 -24.57
N ALA A 84 -33.80 -75.43 -25.11
CA ALA A 84 -32.67 -76.29 -25.46
C ALA A 84 -31.97 -76.91 -24.24
N GLN A 85 -31.85 -76.17 -23.12
CA GLN A 85 -31.34 -76.71 -21.85
C GLN A 85 -32.20 -77.86 -21.33
N ASN A 86 -33.53 -77.82 -21.54
CA ASN A 86 -34.45 -78.88 -21.15
C ASN A 86 -34.52 -80.03 -22.17
N MET A 87 -34.02 -79.84 -23.39
CA MET A 87 -34.08 -80.82 -24.49
C MET A 87 -32.90 -81.80 -24.50
N ILE A 88 -31.77 -81.41 -23.89
CA ILE A 88 -30.57 -82.25 -23.75
C ILE A 88 -30.50 -82.72 -22.30
N GLN A 89 -30.93 -83.96 -22.02
CA GLN A 89 -31.00 -84.49 -20.65
C GLN A 89 -29.65 -84.45 -19.89
N ASP A 90 -28.53 -84.55 -20.60
CA ASP A 90 -27.19 -84.58 -20.01
C ASP A 90 -26.42 -83.24 -20.10
N PHE A 91 -27.05 -82.14 -20.53
CA PHE A 91 -26.39 -80.83 -20.62
C PHE A 91 -25.81 -80.33 -19.29
N PRO A 92 -26.46 -80.53 -18.12
CA PRO A 92 -25.86 -80.20 -16.83
C PRO A 92 -24.56 -80.96 -16.57
N HIS A 93 -24.48 -82.24 -16.97
CA HIS A 93 -23.28 -83.06 -16.82
C HIS A 93 -22.17 -82.66 -17.80
N ILE A 94 -22.51 -82.33 -19.05
CA ILE A 94 -21.54 -81.82 -20.04
C ILE A 94 -21.01 -80.43 -19.63
N ASN A 95 -21.87 -79.55 -19.13
CA ASN A 95 -21.47 -78.24 -18.62
C ASN A 95 -20.60 -78.37 -17.37
N LEU A 96 -20.92 -79.32 -16.47
CA LEU A 96 -20.08 -79.63 -15.33
C LEU A 96 -18.69 -80.10 -15.81
N VAL A 97 -18.62 -81.06 -16.74
CA VAL A 97 -17.34 -81.55 -17.29
C VAL A 97 -16.55 -80.45 -18.00
N ALA A 98 -17.20 -79.59 -18.79
CA ALA A 98 -16.55 -78.47 -19.46
C ALA A 98 -16.04 -77.42 -18.46
N GLN A 99 -16.79 -77.15 -17.39
CA GLN A 99 -16.34 -76.29 -16.28
C GLN A 99 -15.19 -76.94 -15.53
N THR A 100 -15.25 -78.24 -15.25
CA THR A 100 -14.15 -78.96 -14.60
C THR A 100 -12.89 -78.92 -15.46
N HIS A 101 -12.99 -79.14 -16.78
CA HIS A 101 -11.84 -79.07 -17.69
C HIS A 101 -11.26 -77.66 -17.77
N LYS A 102 -12.10 -76.63 -17.84
CA LYS A 102 -11.65 -75.23 -17.81
C LYS A 102 -10.98 -74.86 -16.49
N ASN A 103 -11.49 -75.37 -15.38
CA ASN A 103 -10.89 -75.17 -14.06
C ASN A 103 -9.56 -75.92 -13.94
N PHE A 104 -9.44 -77.14 -14.50
CA PHE A 104 -8.17 -77.86 -14.56
C PHE A 104 -7.13 -77.11 -15.39
N GLU A 105 -7.50 -76.59 -16.56
CA GLU A 105 -6.61 -75.79 -17.41
C GLU A 105 -6.14 -74.51 -16.68
N SER A 106 -7.04 -73.82 -15.96
CA SER A 106 -6.65 -72.65 -15.17
C SER A 106 -5.72 -72.99 -14.00
N VAL A 107 -5.94 -74.13 -13.34
CA VAL A 107 -5.11 -74.58 -12.21
C VAL A 107 -3.74 -75.07 -12.71
N GLU A 108 -3.68 -75.77 -13.83
CA GLU A 108 -2.42 -76.20 -14.47
C GLU A 108 -1.58 -74.98 -14.88
N LYS A 109 -2.22 -73.98 -15.49
CA LYS A 109 -1.57 -72.72 -15.83
C LYS A 109 -1.06 -72.00 -14.58
N MET A 110 -1.88 -71.85 -13.54
CA MET A 110 -1.49 -71.22 -12.28
C MET A 110 -0.31 -71.93 -11.62
N ARG A 111 -0.32 -73.27 -11.59
CA ARG A 111 0.79 -74.06 -11.05
C ARG A 111 2.08 -73.80 -11.83
N ASN A 112 2.04 -73.84 -13.16
CA ASN A 112 3.20 -73.59 -14.01
C ASN A 112 3.72 -72.14 -13.85
N ASP A 113 2.82 -71.18 -13.61
CA ASP A 113 3.17 -69.77 -13.35
C ASP A 113 3.82 -69.58 -11.97
N ILE A 114 3.37 -70.31 -10.94
CA ILE A 114 3.97 -70.31 -9.59
C ILE A 114 5.33 -71.03 -9.58
N GLU A 115 5.47 -72.18 -10.26
CA GLU A 115 6.75 -72.90 -10.38
C GLU A 115 7.84 -72.05 -11.06
N ARG A 116 7.47 -71.24 -12.06
CA ARG A 116 8.40 -70.33 -12.76
C ARG A 116 8.55 -68.96 -12.10
N PHE A 117 7.82 -68.69 -11.03
CA PHE A 117 7.76 -67.38 -10.39
C PHE A 117 9.11 -67.01 -9.77
N GLU A 118 9.72 -67.94 -9.04
CA GLU A 118 11.00 -67.72 -8.33
C GLU A 118 12.15 -67.44 -9.31
N GLU A 119 12.27 -68.23 -10.39
CA GLU A 119 13.29 -68.03 -11.41
C GLU A 119 13.14 -66.66 -12.11
N ARG A 120 11.89 -66.27 -12.44
CA ARG A 120 11.61 -64.96 -13.05
C ARG A 120 11.91 -63.81 -12.09
N LEU A 121 11.57 -63.94 -10.81
CA LEU A 121 11.85 -62.91 -9.80
C LEU A 121 13.36 -62.71 -9.64
N GLN A 122 14.13 -63.79 -9.57
CA GLN A 122 15.59 -63.74 -9.45
C GLN A 122 16.25 -63.11 -10.69
N GLN A 123 15.74 -63.39 -11.89
CA GLN A 123 16.21 -62.72 -13.12
C GLN A 123 15.95 -61.21 -13.08
N LEU A 124 14.81 -60.78 -12.56
CA LEU A 124 14.48 -59.36 -12.42
C LEU A 124 15.33 -58.66 -11.35
N GLU A 125 15.60 -59.32 -10.22
CA GLU A 125 16.52 -58.85 -9.19
C GLU A 125 17.93 -58.59 -9.78
N MET A 126 18.43 -59.51 -10.61
CA MET A 126 19.73 -59.36 -11.27
C MET A 126 19.75 -58.17 -12.25
N LEU A 127 18.71 -58.03 -13.09
CA LEU A 127 18.60 -56.90 -14.02
C LEU A 127 18.48 -55.55 -13.30
N LEU A 128 17.81 -55.53 -12.14
CA LEU A 128 17.66 -54.33 -11.31
C LEU A 128 19.00 -53.95 -10.63
N ALA A 129 19.82 -54.95 -10.28
CA ALA A 129 21.18 -54.73 -9.78
C ALA A 129 22.09 -54.12 -10.85
N GLU A 130 22.02 -54.59 -12.09
CA GLU A 130 22.75 -54.01 -13.22
C GLU A 130 22.34 -52.55 -13.48
N ASP A 131 21.04 -52.23 -13.42
CA ASP A 131 20.54 -50.86 -13.56
C ASP A 131 20.92 -49.96 -12.34
N ALA A 132 21.23 -50.54 -11.18
CA ALA A 132 21.72 -49.78 -10.02
C ALA A 132 23.19 -49.35 -10.17
N GLU A 133 23.99 -50.08 -10.96
CA GLU A 133 25.39 -49.72 -11.24
C GLU A 133 25.51 -48.55 -12.24
N ASP A 134 24.51 -48.34 -13.12
CA ASP A 134 24.41 -47.20 -14.04
C ASP A 134 23.07 -46.44 -13.90
N PRO A 135 22.95 -45.57 -12.87
CA PRO A 135 21.73 -44.79 -12.63
C PRO A 135 21.39 -43.81 -13.76
N GLY A 136 22.35 -43.47 -14.63
CA GLY A 136 22.17 -42.47 -15.68
C GLY A 136 21.45 -43.02 -16.91
N ASN A 137 21.70 -44.29 -17.27
CA ASN A 137 21.17 -44.89 -18.50
C ASN A 137 20.13 -45.99 -18.26
N GLN A 138 20.21 -46.79 -17.19
CA GLN A 138 19.23 -47.83 -16.82
C GLN A 138 18.58 -48.60 -17.99
N PRO A 139 19.36 -49.31 -18.84
CA PRO A 139 18.89 -50.04 -20.04
C PRO A 139 17.66 -50.92 -19.80
N ASN A 140 17.58 -51.57 -18.66
CA ASN A 140 16.67 -52.68 -18.43
C ASN A 140 15.32 -52.25 -17.83
N LEU A 141 15.14 -50.97 -17.50
CA LEU A 141 13.98 -50.43 -16.78
C LEU A 141 12.61 -50.84 -17.38
N LEU A 142 12.47 -50.85 -18.71
CA LEU A 142 11.23 -51.28 -19.38
C LEU A 142 10.98 -52.78 -19.23
N GLN A 143 12.04 -53.59 -19.35
CA GLN A 143 11.95 -55.04 -19.21
C GLN A 143 11.61 -55.41 -17.77
N ILE A 144 12.18 -54.69 -16.80
CA ILE A 144 11.89 -54.88 -15.38
C ILE A 144 10.44 -54.50 -15.08
N HIS A 145 9.97 -53.35 -15.56
CA HIS A 145 8.58 -52.92 -15.41
C HIS A 145 7.58 -53.95 -15.95
N TYR A 146 7.84 -54.47 -17.15
CA TYR A 146 6.99 -55.48 -17.78
C TYR A 146 6.99 -56.79 -16.99
N GLY A 147 8.17 -57.27 -16.57
CA GLY A 147 8.31 -58.49 -15.79
C GLY A 147 7.65 -58.39 -14.42
N LEU A 148 7.86 -57.29 -13.69
CA LEU A 148 7.22 -57.04 -12.40
C LEU A 148 5.70 -56.93 -12.55
N THR A 149 5.20 -56.32 -13.62
CA THR A 149 3.76 -56.25 -13.87
C THR A 149 3.15 -57.63 -14.09
N GLN A 150 3.83 -58.53 -14.82
CA GLN A 150 3.37 -59.92 -14.97
C GLN A 150 3.37 -60.69 -13.65
N LEU A 151 4.42 -60.56 -12.84
CA LEU A 151 4.50 -61.23 -11.54
C LEU A 151 3.41 -60.72 -10.58
N ARG A 152 3.15 -59.40 -10.58
CA ARG A 152 2.04 -58.79 -9.83
C ARG A 152 0.68 -59.31 -10.32
N ASP A 153 0.47 -59.43 -11.63
CA ASP A 153 -0.78 -59.98 -12.19
C ASP A 153 -1.00 -61.45 -11.77
N ILE A 154 0.06 -62.27 -11.72
CA ILE A 154 0.00 -63.66 -11.23
C ILE A 154 -0.35 -63.70 -9.74
N ARG A 155 0.29 -62.84 -8.93
CA ARG A 155 -0.02 -62.68 -7.49
C ARG A 155 -1.48 -62.30 -7.28
N ASP A 156 -1.97 -61.30 -8.01
CA ASP A 156 -3.34 -60.81 -7.88
C ASP A 156 -4.37 -61.85 -8.34
N GLU A 157 -4.08 -62.62 -9.39
CA GLU A 157 -4.91 -63.75 -9.85
C GLU A 157 -4.95 -64.87 -8.80
N ALA A 158 -3.80 -65.22 -8.20
CA ALA A 158 -3.72 -66.18 -7.10
C ALA A 158 -4.53 -65.72 -5.89
N MET A 159 -4.32 -64.49 -5.43
CA MET A 159 -5.04 -63.92 -4.29
C MET A 159 -6.55 -63.83 -4.53
N ALA A 160 -6.99 -63.50 -5.75
CA ALA A 160 -8.40 -63.44 -6.10
C ALA A 160 -9.07 -64.82 -6.11
N GLN A 161 -8.38 -65.86 -6.59
CA GLN A 161 -8.90 -67.23 -6.56
C GLN A 161 -9.03 -67.75 -5.13
N ILE A 162 -8.10 -67.38 -4.25
CA ILE A 162 -8.09 -67.84 -2.85
C ILE A 162 -9.13 -67.12 -1.99
N LYS A 163 -9.36 -65.82 -2.23
CA LYS A 163 -10.36 -65.02 -1.49
C LYS A 163 -11.80 -65.48 -1.71
N ASN A 164 -12.07 -66.21 -2.79
CA ASN A 164 -13.39 -66.76 -3.10
C ASN A 164 -13.69 -68.11 -2.41
N SER A 165 -12.76 -68.64 -1.61
CA SER A 165 -12.88 -69.91 -0.91
C SER A 165 -12.57 -69.74 0.59
N ASP A 166 -13.61 -69.73 1.42
CA ASP A 166 -13.54 -69.49 2.87
C ASP A 166 -12.70 -70.50 3.66
N SER A 167 -12.32 -71.63 3.05
CA SER A 167 -11.49 -72.70 3.65
C SER A 167 -10.03 -72.71 3.17
N SER A 168 -9.58 -71.66 2.47
CA SER A 168 -8.29 -71.65 1.75
C SER A 168 -7.27 -70.62 2.24
N THR A 169 -7.61 -69.83 3.27
CA THR A 169 -6.66 -68.93 3.92
C THR A 169 -5.59 -69.67 4.72
N GLU A 170 -5.93 -70.81 5.34
CA GLU A 170 -4.98 -71.64 6.11
C GLU A 170 -3.96 -72.39 5.22
N LEU A 171 -4.24 -72.49 3.92
CA LEU A 171 -3.39 -73.14 2.93
C LEU A 171 -2.27 -72.21 2.45
N ILE A 172 -2.47 -70.89 2.39
CA ILE A 172 -1.41 -69.93 2.01
C ILE A 172 -0.26 -69.93 3.03
N ASP A 173 -0.61 -69.90 4.32
CA ASP A 173 0.37 -69.81 5.40
C ASP A 173 1.26 -71.07 5.51
N ASN A 174 0.84 -72.19 4.91
CA ASN A 174 1.49 -73.50 5.09
C ASN A 174 1.79 -74.28 3.79
N LEU A 175 1.50 -73.75 2.59
CA LEU A 175 1.86 -74.41 1.34
C LEU A 175 3.35 -74.21 1.05
N THR A 176 4.15 -75.22 1.39
CA THR A 176 5.55 -75.30 0.98
C THR A 176 5.63 -75.78 -0.46
N LEU A 177 6.22 -74.97 -1.33
CA LEU A 177 6.53 -75.35 -2.72
C LEU A 177 7.65 -76.40 -2.75
N GLU A 178 7.87 -77.04 -3.90
CA GLU A 178 8.98 -78.00 -4.08
C GLU A 178 10.37 -77.39 -3.81
N SER A 179 10.49 -76.05 -3.84
CA SER A 179 11.70 -75.29 -3.47
C SER A 179 11.87 -75.05 -1.96
N GLY A 180 10.89 -75.40 -1.12
CA GLY A 180 10.94 -75.26 0.34
C GLY A 180 10.53 -73.89 0.89
N VAL A 181 10.14 -72.95 0.03
CA VAL A 181 9.69 -71.58 0.37
C VAL A 181 8.15 -71.52 0.31
N THR A 182 7.52 -70.72 1.17
CA THR A 182 6.06 -70.52 1.12
C THR A 182 5.68 -69.53 0.02
N VAL A 183 4.47 -69.65 -0.52
CA VAL A 183 3.95 -68.72 -1.53
C VAL A 183 3.89 -67.28 -0.98
N GLN A 184 3.66 -67.12 0.33
CA GLN A 184 3.63 -65.82 1.00
C GLN A 184 5.02 -65.18 1.09
N ASP A 185 6.07 -65.96 1.35
CA ASP A 185 7.45 -65.47 1.35
C ASP A 185 7.89 -64.99 -0.05
N LEU A 186 7.45 -65.68 -1.11
CA LEU A 186 7.70 -65.27 -2.50
C LEU A 186 6.98 -63.96 -2.87
N PHE A 187 5.76 -63.76 -2.36
CA PHE A 187 5.02 -62.52 -2.56
C PHE A 187 5.62 -61.35 -1.76
N ALA A 188 6.08 -61.60 -0.52
CA ALA A 188 6.80 -60.60 0.26
C ALA A 188 8.11 -60.17 -0.44
N ARG A 189 8.88 -61.14 -0.98
CA ARG A 189 10.06 -60.83 -1.80
C ARG A 189 9.73 -60.03 -3.05
N LEU A 190 8.61 -60.33 -3.73
CA LEU A 190 8.17 -59.52 -4.86
C LEU A 190 7.91 -58.07 -4.42
N ASP A 191 7.28 -57.85 -3.28
CA ASP A 191 7.01 -56.51 -2.75
C ASP A 191 8.31 -55.74 -2.44
N ASP A 192 9.34 -56.40 -1.91
CA ASP A 192 10.67 -55.80 -1.69
C ASP A 192 11.33 -55.34 -3.01
N VAL A 193 11.30 -56.19 -4.04
CA VAL A 193 11.86 -55.86 -5.38
C VAL A 193 11.07 -54.74 -6.04
N VAL A 194 9.76 -54.72 -5.82
CA VAL A 194 8.87 -53.64 -6.26
C VAL A 194 9.22 -52.32 -5.59
N GLU A 195 9.47 -52.31 -4.28
CA GLU A 195 9.89 -51.11 -3.55
C GLU A 195 11.25 -50.60 -4.06
N TRP A 196 12.19 -51.52 -4.33
CA TRP A 196 13.49 -51.16 -4.90
C TRP A 196 13.36 -50.53 -6.30
N PHE A 197 12.50 -51.09 -7.15
CA PHE A 197 12.18 -50.50 -8.46
C PHE A 197 11.49 -49.12 -8.33
N ASP A 198 10.56 -48.96 -7.38
CA ASP A 198 9.90 -47.68 -7.10
C ASP A 198 10.90 -46.60 -6.67
N ARG A 199 11.95 -46.96 -5.91
CA ARG A 199 13.04 -46.04 -5.58
C ARG A 199 13.80 -45.57 -6.81
N HIS A 200 14.16 -46.46 -7.74
CA HIS A 200 14.84 -46.07 -8.99
C HIS A 200 13.98 -45.10 -9.82
N ILE A 201 12.67 -45.37 -9.92
CA ILE A 201 11.73 -44.45 -10.58
C ILE A 201 11.70 -43.11 -9.84
N GLY A 202 11.65 -43.10 -8.51
CA GLY A 202 11.66 -41.88 -7.69
C GLY A 202 12.90 -41.03 -7.91
N GLU A 203 14.09 -41.64 -7.87
CA GLU A 203 15.38 -40.98 -8.12
C GLU A 203 15.45 -40.44 -9.56
N ALA A 204 14.99 -41.21 -10.54
CA ALA A 204 14.85 -40.77 -11.93
C ALA A 204 13.91 -39.57 -12.08
N CYS A 205 12.78 -39.55 -11.35
CA CYS A 205 11.84 -38.43 -11.35
C CYS A 205 12.45 -37.15 -10.75
N ILE A 206 13.25 -37.27 -9.68
CA ILE A 206 13.92 -36.15 -9.01
C ILE A 206 14.98 -35.52 -9.93
N ASN A 207 15.77 -36.35 -10.62
CA ASN A 207 16.89 -35.89 -11.43
C ASN A 207 16.54 -35.56 -12.90
N LEU A 208 15.25 -35.50 -13.25
CA LEU A 208 14.76 -35.32 -14.63
C LEU A 208 15.44 -34.17 -15.38
N ILE A 209 15.64 -33.03 -14.71
CA ILE A 209 16.22 -31.83 -15.32
C ILE A 209 17.70 -32.05 -15.63
N GLU A 210 18.45 -32.63 -14.70
CA GLU A 210 19.88 -32.94 -14.86
C GLU A 210 20.11 -33.97 -15.97
N LEU A 211 19.22 -34.95 -16.08
CA LEU A 211 19.26 -35.99 -17.12
C LEU A 211 19.03 -35.41 -18.51
N VAL A 212 18.12 -34.44 -18.65
CA VAL A 212 17.92 -33.71 -19.90
C VAL A 212 19.13 -32.82 -20.22
N GLN A 213 19.72 -32.16 -19.22
CA GLN A 213 20.91 -31.32 -19.41
C GLN A 213 22.16 -32.13 -19.78
N SER A 214 22.30 -33.33 -19.23
CA SER A 214 23.39 -34.27 -19.50
C SER A 214 23.24 -35.00 -20.83
N GLY A 215 22.11 -34.82 -21.54
CA GLY A 215 21.84 -35.43 -22.84
C GLY A 215 21.35 -36.88 -22.79
N ASN A 216 21.01 -37.40 -21.60
CA ASN A 216 20.52 -38.77 -21.40
C ASN A 216 19.02 -38.89 -21.72
N HIS A 217 18.64 -38.52 -22.94
CA HIS A 217 17.25 -38.52 -23.40
C HIS A 217 16.60 -39.90 -23.38
N GLY A 218 17.39 -40.96 -23.55
CA GLY A 218 16.89 -42.33 -23.58
C GLY A 218 16.24 -42.76 -22.27
N MET A 219 16.77 -42.33 -21.12
CA MET A 219 16.18 -42.66 -19.82
C MET A 219 14.85 -41.92 -19.63
N VAL A 220 14.82 -40.61 -19.94
CA VAL A 220 13.61 -39.78 -19.85
C VAL A 220 12.45 -40.37 -20.67
N VAL A 221 12.73 -40.87 -21.88
CA VAL A 221 11.72 -41.53 -22.72
C VAL A 221 11.22 -42.83 -22.09
N ARG A 222 12.11 -43.66 -21.53
CA ARG A 222 11.72 -44.92 -20.86
C ARG A 222 10.86 -44.67 -19.62
N LEU A 223 11.25 -43.71 -18.78
CA LEU A 223 10.45 -43.28 -17.64
C LEU A 223 9.06 -42.77 -18.09
N ALA A 224 9.01 -41.96 -19.15
CA ALA A 224 7.75 -41.44 -19.68
C ALA A 224 6.85 -42.57 -20.23
N ILE A 225 7.41 -43.60 -20.86
CA ILE A 225 6.67 -44.77 -21.33
C ILE A 225 6.08 -45.56 -20.15
N ILE A 226 6.87 -45.81 -19.10
CA ILE A 226 6.41 -46.52 -17.90
C ILE A 226 5.22 -45.79 -17.27
N VAL A 227 5.38 -44.48 -17.03
CA VAL A 227 4.34 -43.66 -16.42
C VAL A 227 3.11 -43.55 -17.34
N GLU A 228 3.29 -43.51 -18.66
CA GLU A 228 2.17 -43.52 -19.62
C GLU A 228 1.39 -44.84 -19.62
N GLU A 229 2.10 -45.97 -19.58
CA GLU A 229 1.44 -47.28 -19.59
C GLU A 229 0.74 -47.55 -18.26
N GLU A 230 1.34 -47.16 -17.14
CA GLU A 230 0.70 -47.22 -15.83
C GLU A 230 -0.51 -46.27 -15.72
N GLU A 231 -0.47 -45.09 -16.34
CA GLU A 231 -1.65 -44.22 -16.41
C GLU A 231 -2.81 -44.88 -17.17
N LYS A 232 -2.53 -45.66 -18.21
CA LYS A 232 -3.56 -46.39 -18.97
C LYS A 232 -4.13 -47.56 -18.19
N THR A 233 -3.30 -48.31 -17.47
CA THR A 233 -3.74 -49.42 -16.63
C THR A 233 -4.58 -48.91 -15.47
N ASP A 234 -4.14 -47.87 -14.75
CA ASP A 234 -4.89 -47.25 -13.65
C ASP A 234 -6.24 -46.70 -14.12
N LYS A 235 -6.33 -46.07 -15.30
CA LYS A 235 -7.61 -45.62 -15.87
C LYS A 235 -8.56 -46.78 -16.15
N LYS A 236 -8.06 -47.89 -16.69
CA LYS A 236 -8.87 -49.10 -16.94
C LYS A 236 -9.39 -49.66 -15.61
N ILE A 237 -8.53 -49.75 -14.61
CA ILE A 237 -8.88 -50.27 -13.27
C ILE A 237 -9.93 -49.38 -12.62
N LYS A 238 -9.74 -48.06 -12.62
CA LYS A 238 -10.70 -47.10 -12.06
C LYS A 238 -12.06 -47.19 -12.75
N ALA A 239 -12.08 -47.26 -14.09
CA ALA A 239 -13.32 -47.43 -14.84
C ALA A 239 -14.02 -48.75 -14.52
N LEU A 240 -13.28 -49.84 -14.29
CA LEU A 240 -13.83 -51.12 -13.85
C LEU A 240 -14.39 -51.05 -12.43
N GLN A 241 -13.70 -50.39 -11.49
CA GLN A 241 -14.16 -50.17 -10.12
C GLN A 241 -15.43 -49.31 -10.07
N ASP A 242 -15.47 -48.22 -10.83
CA ASP A 242 -16.64 -47.33 -10.93
C ASP A 242 -17.84 -48.08 -11.55
N ALA A 243 -17.62 -48.85 -12.61
CA ALA A 243 -18.67 -49.69 -13.21
C ALA A 243 -19.19 -50.78 -12.25
N GLN A 244 -18.31 -51.39 -11.45
CA GLN A 244 -18.69 -52.38 -10.45
C GLN A 244 -19.53 -51.75 -9.32
N ARG A 245 -19.21 -50.50 -8.92
CA ARG A 245 -19.93 -49.75 -7.89
C ARG A 245 -21.31 -49.29 -8.37
N GLU A 246 -21.42 -48.82 -9.61
CA GLU A 246 -22.67 -48.31 -10.18
C GLU A 246 -23.63 -49.41 -10.66
N PHE A 247 -23.12 -50.56 -11.13
CA PHE A 247 -23.91 -51.65 -11.71
C PHE A 247 -23.70 -53.00 -11.00
N GLY A 248 -23.80 -53.04 -9.67
CA GLY A 248 -23.59 -54.26 -8.87
C GLY A 248 -24.45 -55.47 -9.28
N ASP A 249 -25.69 -55.25 -9.73
CA ASP A 249 -26.61 -56.33 -10.17
C ASP A 249 -26.25 -56.91 -11.55
N LEU A 250 -25.64 -56.12 -12.44
CA LEU A 250 -25.21 -56.57 -13.78
C LEU A 250 -23.82 -57.22 -13.73
N ALA A 251 -22.96 -56.74 -12.82
CA ALA A 251 -21.60 -57.20 -12.62
C ALA A 251 -21.52 -58.69 -12.20
N SER A 252 -22.51 -59.19 -11.45
CA SER A 252 -22.59 -60.60 -11.06
C SER A 252 -22.83 -61.57 -12.23
N ARG A 253 -23.29 -61.09 -13.39
CA ARG A 253 -23.66 -61.91 -14.56
C ARG A 253 -22.55 -62.05 -15.61
N PHE A 254 -21.52 -61.21 -15.58
CA PHE A 254 -20.40 -61.26 -16.52
C PHE A 254 -19.15 -61.86 -15.84
N LYS A 255 -18.85 -63.13 -16.10
CA LYS A 255 -17.65 -63.85 -15.61
C LYS A 255 -16.31 -63.25 -16.07
N SER A 256 -16.31 -62.28 -16.98
CA SER A 256 -15.12 -61.52 -17.38
C SER A 256 -14.85 -60.28 -16.50
N ILE A 257 -15.77 -59.97 -15.57
CA ILE A 257 -15.69 -58.84 -14.62
C ILE A 257 -15.22 -59.33 -13.23
N THR A 258 -15.04 -60.63 -13.04
CA THR A 258 -14.58 -61.26 -11.78
C THR A 258 -13.06 -61.43 -11.68
N GLN A 259 -12.26 -60.66 -12.42
CA GLN A 259 -10.86 -60.46 -12.03
C GLN A 259 -10.87 -59.50 -10.85
N GLY A 260 -10.25 -59.90 -9.73
CA GLY A 260 -10.27 -59.15 -8.48
C GLY A 260 -9.82 -57.70 -8.65
N PRO A 261 -10.15 -56.81 -7.69
CA PRO A 261 -9.82 -55.40 -7.78
C PRO A 261 -8.30 -55.23 -7.79
N LYS A 262 -7.74 -54.98 -8.97
CA LYS A 262 -6.34 -54.55 -9.10
C LYS A 262 -6.18 -53.24 -8.32
N GLU A 263 -5.10 -53.11 -7.57
CA GLU A 263 -4.79 -51.89 -6.82
C GLU A 263 -4.33 -50.77 -7.77
N LEU A 264 -4.75 -49.54 -7.47
CA LEU A 264 -4.31 -48.35 -8.21
C LEU A 264 -2.87 -48.02 -7.81
N ARG A 265 -1.97 -47.91 -8.78
CA ARG A 265 -0.52 -47.75 -8.52
C ARG A 265 -0.09 -46.28 -8.43
N GLY A 266 -0.77 -45.38 -9.16
CA GLY A 266 -0.63 -43.93 -8.97
C GLY A 266 0.71 -43.33 -9.40
N TYR A 267 1.49 -44.00 -10.26
CA TYR A 267 2.81 -43.51 -10.71
C TYR A 267 2.76 -42.11 -11.31
N LYS A 268 1.65 -41.74 -11.97
CA LYS A 268 1.48 -40.40 -12.53
C LYS A 268 1.37 -39.33 -11.45
N GLU A 269 0.70 -39.62 -10.33
CA GLU A 269 0.61 -38.72 -9.19
C GLU A 269 1.97 -38.62 -8.50
N LYS A 270 2.63 -39.76 -8.23
CA LYS A 270 4.00 -39.78 -7.68
C LYS A 270 4.97 -38.93 -8.52
N PHE A 271 4.91 -39.05 -9.85
CA PHE A 271 5.71 -38.24 -10.78
C PHE A 271 5.48 -36.73 -10.62
N ILE A 272 4.22 -36.29 -10.51
CA ILE A 272 3.89 -34.88 -10.30
C ILE A 272 4.39 -34.42 -8.93
N THR A 273 4.18 -35.21 -7.88
CA THR A 273 4.65 -34.93 -6.52
C THR A 273 6.17 -34.82 -6.45
N SER A 274 6.92 -35.64 -7.18
CA SER A 274 8.39 -35.52 -7.26
C SER A 274 8.83 -34.18 -7.86
N ILE A 275 8.13 -33.68 -8.90
CA ILE A 275 8.43 -32.37 -9.50
C ILE A 275 8.15 -31.24 -8.49
N GLU A 276 7.02 -31.33 -7.77
CA GLU A 276 6.69 -30.38 -6.70
C GLU A 276 7.73 -30.40 -5.59
N TYR A 277 8.19 -31.58 -5.18
CA TYR A 277 9.21 -31.75 -4.15
C TYR A 277 10.54 -31.09 -4.52
N VAL A 278 11.05 -31.33 -5.74
CA VAL A 278 12.28 -30.70 -6.25
C VAL A 278 12.14 -29.19 -6.30
N CYS A 279 11.02 -28.69 -6.82
CA CYS A 279 10.77 -27.26 -6.89
C CYS A 279 10.72 -26.63 -5.49
N LYS A 280 10.08 -27.29 -4.52
CA LYS A 280 9.97 -26.81 -3.14
C LYS A 280 11.33 -26.76 -2.44
N ALA A 281 12.15 -27.81 -2.58
CA ALA A 281 13.48 -27.84 -1.98
C ALA A 281 14.38 -26.69 -2.48
N LEU A 282 14.35 -26.41 -3.79
CA LEU A 282 15.09 -25.28 -4.37
C LEU A 282 14.51 -23.91 -3.96
N MET A 283 13.18 -23.82 -3.78
CA MET A 283 12.53 -22.61 -3.28
C MET A 283 12.88 -22.32 -1.81
N ASP A 284 13.00 -23.36 -0.98
CA ASP A 284 13.36 -23.21 0.43
C ASP A 284 14.82 -22.71 0.57
N ASP A 285 15.76 -23.17 -0.26
CA ASP A 285 17.13 -22.62 -0.33
C ASP A 285 17.12 -21.14 -0.79
N VAL A 286 16.32 -20.80 -1.80
CA VAL A 286 16.14 -19.39 -2.21
C VAL A 286 15.55 -18.55 -1.07
N ARG A 287 14.64 -19.11 -0.27
CA ARG A 287 14.02 -18.42 0.87
C ARG A 287 15.06 -18.02 1.90
N GLU A 288 15.97 -18.92 2.28
CA GLU A 288 17.05 -18.61 3.22
C GLU A 288 17.97 -17.50 2.69
N ASN A 289 18.33 -17.57 1.41
CA ASN A 289 19.17 -16.57 0.75
C ASN A 289 18.47 -15.20 0.60
N PHE A 290 17.16 -15.20 0.34
CA PHE A 290 16.36 -13.97 0.22
C PHE A 290 16.21 -13.24 1.56
N THR A 291 16.06 -13.98 2.67
CA THR A 291 16.02 -13.40 4.02
C THR A 291 17.34 -12.68 4.37
N GLN A 292 18.48 -13.12 3.82
CA GLN A 292 19.77 -12.47 4.03
C GLN A 292 19.97 -11.23 3.15
N ASP A 293 19.57 -11.30 1.87
CA ASP A 293 19.76 -10.20 0.91
C ASP A 293 18.61 -10.11 -0.11
N PRO A 294 17.59 -9.28 0.17
CA PRO A 294 16.40 -9.13 -0.68
C PRO A 294 16.65 -8.48 -2.03
N GLU A 295 17.73 -7.73 -2.22
CA GLU A 295 17.97 -7.02 -3.49
C GLU A 295 18.42 -7.97 -4.60
N LYS A 296 18.94 -9.15 -4.23
CA LYS A 296 19.51 -10.14 -5.17
C LYS A 296 18.52 -11.22 -5.64
N VAL A 297 17.21 -11.01 -5.47
CA VAL A 297 16.13 -11.90 -5.96
C VAL A 297 16.38 -12.42 -7.38
N GLU A 298 16.78 -11.52 -8.28
CA GLU A 298 17.03 -11.87 -9.67
C GLU A 298 18.15 -12.89 -9.86
N LYS A 299 19.18 -12.86 -9.00
CA LYS A 299 20.28 -13.82 -9.03
C LYS A 299 19.82 -15.18 -8.52
N TYR A 300 18.99 -15.20 -7.47
CA TYR A 300 18.50 -16.44 -6.86
C TYR A 300 17.53 -17.18 -7.78
N PHE A 301 16.68 -16.48 -8.53
CA PHE A 301 15.73 -17.12 -9.45
C PHE A 301 16.30 -17.49 -10.84
N LYS A 302 17.63 -17.45 -11.06
CA LYS A 302 18.22 -17.88 -12.34
C LYS A 302 17.94 -19.36 -12.65
N TRP A 303 18.02 -20.23 -11.65
CA TRP A 303 17.75 -21.66 -11.83
C TRP A 303 16.32 -21.91 -12.30
N TYR A 304 15.35 -21.14 -11.79
CA TYR A 304 13.93 -21.28 -12.10
C TYR A 304 13.66 -21.14 -13.61
N PHE A 305 14.15 -20.06 -14.22
CA PHE A 305 13.96 -19.83 -15.65
C PHE A 305 14.82 -20.77 -16.52
N ASN A 306 16.00 -21.16 -16.05
CA ASN A 306 16.84 -22.16 -16.74
C ASN A 306 16.17 -23.54 -16.79
N ASN A 307 15.53 -23.96 -15.70
CA ASN A 307 14.76 -25.20 -15.62
C ASN A 307 13.59 -25.18 -16.60
N LEU A 308 12.77 -24.12 -16.58
CA LEU A 308 11.65 -23.97 -17.53
C LEU A 308 12.12 -23.95 -18.99
N ASN A 309 13.26 -23.32 -19.28
CA ASN A 309 13.84 -23.32 -20.62
C ASN A 309 14.34 -24.71 -21.05
N THR A 310 14.94 -25.47 -20.11
CA THR A 310 15.35 -26.87 -20.31
C THR A 310 14.14 -27.74 -20.65
N VAL A 311 13.03 -27.56 -19.93
CA VAL A 311 11.76 -28.27 -20.21
C VAL A 311 11.24 -27.92 -21.60
N LYS A 312 11.20 -26.62 -21.94
CA LYS A 312 10.71 -26.13 -23.24
C LYS A 312 11.47 -26.71 -24.43
N LEU A 313 12.80 -26.69 -24.38
CA LEU A 313 13.65 -27.07 -25.50
C LEU A 313 13.93 -28.58 -25.56
N GLY A 314 14.16 -29.20 -24.40
CA GLY A 314 14.63 -30.59 -24.30
C GLY A 314 13.51 -31.59 -24.01
N MET A 315 12.61 -31.30 -23.06
CA MET A 315 11.71 -32.33 -22.50
C MET A 315 10.38 -32.48 -23.27
N VAL A 316 9.87 -31.43 -23.90
CA VAL A 316 8.60 -31.45 -24.65
C VAL A 316 8.58 -32.51 -25.76
N LYS A 317 9.72 -32.80 -26.39
CA LYS A 317 9.81 -33.80 -27.48
C LYS A 317 9.92 -35.24 -26.97
N LEU A 318 10.30 -35.43 -25.71
CA LEU A 318 10.59 -36.74 -25.11
C LEU A 318 9.39 -37.36 -24.40
N MET A 319 8.35 -36.57 -24.13
CA MET A 319 7.17 -37.00 -23.38
C MET A 319 5.88 -36.96 -24.22
N PRO A 320 4.83 -37.70 -23.81
CA PRO A 320 3.55 -37.71 -24.52
C PRO A 320 2.92 -36.31 -24.62
N LYS A 321 2.48 -35.93 -25.83
CA LYS A 321 1.84 -34.63 -26.08
C LYS A 321 0.60 -34.38 -25.21
N LYS A 322 -0.12 -35.45 -24.84
CA LYS A 322 -1.29 -35.41 -23.96
C LYS A 322 -1.01 -34.77 -22.59
N TRP A 323 0.22 -34.89 -22.09
CA TRP A 323 0.57 -34.37 -20.77
C TRP A 323 0.86 -32.88 -20.76
N LYS A 324 1.09 -32.27 -21.93
CA LYS A 324 1.46 -30.86 -22.04
C LYS A 324 2.50 -30.45 -21.00
N ILE A 325 3.60 -31.19 -20.94
CA ILE A 325 4.55 -31.15 -19.81
C ILE A 325 5.07 -29.75 -19.48
N PHE A 326 5.20 -28.88 -20.49
CA PHE A 326 5.60 -27.49 -20.30
C PHE A 326 4.57 -26.66 -19.53
N GLU A 327 3.27 -26.85 -19.81
CA GLU A 327 2.18 -26.22 -19.04
C GLU A 327 2.17 -26.78 -17.60
N THR A 328 2.35 -28.10 -17.43
CA THR A 328 2.38 -28.71 -16.09
C THR A 328 3.51 -28.18 -15.22
N TYR A 329 4.73 -28.15 -15.74
CA TYR A 329 5.89 -27.60 -15.02
C TYR A 329 5.68 -26.12 -14.71
N THR A 330 5.17 -25.35 -15.66
CA THR A 330 4.92 -23.93 -15.48
C THR A 330 3.89 -23.69 -14.38
N ASN A 331 2.79 -24.44 -14.34
CA ASN A 331 1.76 -24.28 -13.31
C ASN A 331 2.28 -24.63 -11.90
N ILE A 332 3.07 -25.70 -11.78
CA ILE A 332 3.70 -26.10 -10.50
C ILE A 332 4.66 -25.00 -10.02
N TYR A 333 5.55 -24.57 -10.92
CA TYR A 333 6.55 -23.54 -10.63
C TYR A 333 5.90 -22.19 -10.31
N HIS A 334 4.81 -21.86 -11.01
CA HIS A 334 4.06 -20.63 -10.79
C HIS A 334 3.35 -20.63 -9.44
N LYS A 335 2.70 -21.74 -9.07
CA LYS A 335 2.09 -21.91 -7.75
C LYS A 335 3.11 -21.76 -6.62
N GLN A 336 4.29 -22.35 -6.74
CA GLN A 336 5.34 -22.20 -5.74
C GLN A 336 5.90 -20.77 -5.66
N MET A 337 6.02 -20.07 -6.79
CA MET A 337 6.41 -18.66 -6.82
C MET A 337 5.34 -17.78 -6.15
N HIS A 338 4.07 -18.04 -6.43
CA HIS A 338 2.93 -17.38 -5.81
C HIS A 338 2.96 -17.56 -4.29
N ASP A 339 3.05 -18.80 -3.82
CA ASP A 339 3.08 -19.10 -2.38
C ASP A 339 4.33 -18.48 -1.71
N PHE A 340 5.47 -18.45 -2.41
CA PHE A 340 6.67 -17.75 -1.94
C PHE A 340 6.43 -16.26 -1.75
N LEU A 341 5.93 -15.54 -2.77
CA LEU A 341 5.74 -14.09 -2.69
C LEU A 341 4.62 -13.69 -1.72
N ILE A 342 3.54 -14.46 -1.65
CA ILE A 342 2.45 -14.18 -0.69
C ILE A 342 2.91 -14.33 0.75
N ASN A 343 3.69 -15.37 1.07
CA ASN A 343 4.22 -15.54 2.42
C ASN A 343 5.09 -14.34 2.86
N PHE A 344 5.83 -13.72 1.94
CA PHE A 344 6.61 -12.51 2.22
C PHE A 344 5.78 -11.22 2.22
N ALA A 345 4.67 -11.21 1.49
CA ALA A 345 3.75 -10.07 1.43
C ALA A 345 2.85 -9.98 2.67
N ASP A 346 2.46 -11.13 3.23
CA ASP A 346 1.56 -11.23 4.39
C ASP A 346 2.33 -11.17 5.74
N ASP A 347 3.65 -11.28 5.74
CA ASP A 347 4.46 -11.22 6.95
C ASP A 347 4.75 -9.75 7.35
N GLU A 348 3.92 -9.24 8.26
CA GLU A 348 4.02 -7.89 8.82
C GLU A 348 5.29 -7.65 9.67
N ALA A 349 6.00 -8.71 10.09
CA ALA A 349 7.22 -8.57 10.90
C ALA A 349 8.45 -8.23 10.04
N LEU A 350 8.36 -8.39 8.71
CA LEU A 350 9.44 -8.10 7.79
C LEU A 350 9.54 -6.60 7.49
N GLY A 351 10.77 -6.10 7.47
CA GLY A 351 11.04 -4.69 7.19
C GLY A 351 10.59 -4.23 5.78
N PRO A 352 10.44 -2.91 5.56
CA PRO A 352 9.99 -2.34 4.28
C PRO A 352 10.79 -2.79 3.05
N GLN A 353 12.07 -3.12 3.25
CA GLN A 353 12.98 -3.61 2.21
C GLN A 353 12.52 -4.92 1.54
N TYR A 354 11.87 -5.83 2.26
CA TYR A 354 11.38 -7.09 1.71
C TYR A 354 10.15 -6.85 0.83
N LEU A 355 9.22 -6.03 1.31
CA LEU A 355 8.02 -5.63 0.59
C LEU A 355 8.36 -4.93 -0.73
N LEU A 356 9.36 -4.05 -0.72
CA LEU A 356 9.84 -3.39 -1.92
C LEU A 356 10.46 -4.38 -2.92
N ALA A 357 11.26 -5.34 -2.45
CA ALA A 357 11.85 -6.37 -3.30
C ALA A 357 10.78 -7.24 -3.97
N VAL A 358 9.72 -7.59 -3.24
CA VAL A 358 8.55 -8.31 -3.79
C VAL A 358 7.85 -7.49 -4.86
N ILE A 359 7.52 -6.23 -4.58
CA ILE A 359 6.83 -5.34 -5.52
C ILE A 359 7.62 -5.19 -6.83
N ASN A 360 8.93 -4.94 -6.73
CA ASN A 360 9.80 -4.77 -7.89
C ASN A 360 10.05 -6.06 -8.68
N TRP A 361 9.82 -7.23 -8.06
CA TRP A 361 9.98 -8.51 -8.72
C TRP A 361 8.79 -8.91 -9.60
N VAL A 362 7.57 -8.51 -9.22
CA VAL A 362 6.32 -8.87 -9.92
C VAL A 362 6.38 -8.50 -11.40
N ASP A 363 6.71 -7.24 -11.71
CA ASP A 363 6.79 -6.77 -13.10
C ASP A 363 7.89 -7.51 -13.89
N LYS A 364 9.05 -7.74 -13.26
CA LYS A 364 10.17 -8.47 -13.86
C LYS A 364 9.82 -9.94 -14.12
N TYR A 365 9.04 -10.57 -13.25
CA TYR A 365 8.61 -11.96 -13.36
C TYR A 365 7.76 -12.16 -14.61
N TYR A 366 6.72 -11.34 -14.82
CA TYR A 366 5.86 -11.47 -15.99
C TYR A 366 6.58 -11.15 -17.29
N VAL A 367 7.48 -10.16 -17.32
CA VAL A 367 8.34 -9.91 -18.49
C VAL A 367 9.19 -11.14 -18.85
N LYS A 368 9.71 -11.88 -17.86
CA LYS A 368 10.46 -13.12 -18.09
C LYS A 368 9.56 -14.29 -18.51
N MET A 369 8.37 -14.41 -17.94
CA MET A 369 7.38 -15.43 -18.34
C MET A 369 6.86 -15.21 -19.76
N GLN A 370 6.67 -13.96 -20.17
CA GLN A 370 6.30 -13.59 -21.53
C GLN A 370 7.36 -14.01 -22.55
N LYS A 371 8.66 -13.86 -22.22
CA LYS A 371 9.76 -14.37 -23.05
C LYS A 371 9.75 -15.89 -23.17
N LEU A 372 9.26 -16.61 -22.15
CA LEU A 372 9.07 -18.06 -22.21
C LEU A 372 7.84 -18.49 -23.03
N GLY A 373 6.93 -17.55 -23.34
CA GLY A 373 5.79 -17.77 -24.23
C GLY A 373 4.44 -17.88 -23.52
N PHE A 374 4.36 -17.51 -22.24
CA PHE A 374 3.10 -17.45 -21.49
C PHE A 374 2.62 -16.02 -21.34
N SER A 375 1.31 -15.79 -21.56
CA SER A 375 0.68 -14.52 -21.23
C SER A 375 0.27 -14.48 -19.76
N GLU A 376 0.09 -13.28 -19.20
CA GLU A 376 -0.39 -13.09 -17.82
C GLU A 376 -1.75 -13.75 -17.60
N GLU A 377 -2.63 -13.74 -18.60
CA GLU A 377 -3.96 -14.39 -18.54
C GLU A 377 -3.89 -15.91 -18.35
N GLN A 378 -2.81 -16.55 -18.82
CA GLN A 378 -2.63 -18.00 -18.71
C GLN A 378 -2.06 -18.42 -17.35
N LEU A 379 -1.50 -17.47 -16.59
CA LEU A 379 -0.88 -17.68 -15.29
C LEU A 379 -1.89 -17.29 -14.19
N GLN A 380 -2.71 -18.26 -13.79
CA GLN A 380 -3.72 -18.09 -12.74
C GLN A 380 -3.42 -19.03 -11.57
N PRO A 381 -3.48 -18.56 -10.30
CA PRO A 381 -3.78 -17.19 -9.86
C PRO A 381 -2.64 -16.21 -10.15
N HIS A 382 -2.93 -14.89 -10.20
CA HIS A 382 -1.87 -13.89 -10.32
C HIS A 382 -0.81 -14.08 -9.23
N VAL A 383 0.49 -13.92 -9.52
CA VAL A 383 1.63 -14.22 -8.62
C VAL A 383 1.57 -13.59 -7.21
N ILE A 384 0.73 -12.56 -7.02
CA ILE A 384 0.42 -11.90 -5.75
C ILE A 384 -1.07 -11.51 -5.64
N ASP A 385 -1.99 -12.25 -6.28
CA ASP A 385 -3.44 -12.02 -6.21
C ASP A 385 -3.93 -10.61 -6.59
N ASN A 386 -3.25 -9.94 -7.53
CA ASN A 386 -3.50 -8.54 -7.90
C ASN A 386 -3.41 -7.53 -6.72
N ARG A 387 -2.75 -7.89 -5.62
CA ARG A 387 -2.56 -7.02 -4.43
C ARG A 387 -1.47 -5.97 -4.59
N SER A 388 -0.91 -5.77 -5.79
CA SER A 388 0.19 -4.81 -6.03
C SER A 388 -0.15 -3.42 -5.46
N ALA A 389 -1.34 -2.91 -5.77
CA ALA A 389 -1.82 -1.60 -5.30
C ALA A 389 -1.92 -1.52 -3.76
N GLU A 390 -2.32 -2.62 -3.11
CA GLU A 390 -2.43 -2.71 -1.66
C GLU A 390 -1.05 -2.73 -1.00
N LEU A 391 -0.14 -3.58 -1.49
CA LEU A 391 1.22 -3.69 -0.97
C LEU A 391 1.99 -2.37 -1.09
N ILE A 392 1.81 -1.62 -2.19
CA ILE A 392 2.40 -0.28 -2.34
C ILE A 392 1.82 0.69 -1.30
N ARG A 393 0.51 0.64 -1.04
CA ARG A 393 -0.12 1.48 -0.01
C ARG A 393 0.41 1.13 1.37
N THR A 394 0.59 -0.15 1.68
CA THR A 394 1.19 -0.62 2.94
C THR A 394 2.63 -0.14 3.07
N TYR A 395 3.47 -0.35 2.04
CA TYR A 395 4.85 0.14 2.01
C TYR A 395 4.93 1.66 2.26
N ARG A 396 4.11 2.42 1.53
CA ARG A 396 4.01 3.88 1.70
C ARG A 396 3.55 4.25 3.11
N SER A 397 2.58 3.52 3.67
CA SER A 397 2.08 3.76 5.03
C SER A 397 3.17 3.54 6.07
N VAL A 398 4.06 2.56 5.90
CA VAL A 398 5.16 2.32 6.84
C VAL A 398 6.14 3.50 6.85
N ILE A 399 6.48 4.06 5.69
CA ILE A 399 7.34 5.25 5.60
C ILE A 399 6.66 6.47 6.23
N ILE A 400 5.38 6.70 5.92
CA ILE A 400 4.61 7.81 6.49
C ILE A 400 4.55 7.69 8.02
N GLN A 401 4.24 6.51 8.55
CA GLN A 401 4.22 6.27 9.99
C GLN A 401 5.60 6.49 10.64
N ALA A 402 6.69 6.14 9.95
CA ALA A 402 8.03 6.45 10.43
C ALA A 402 8.24 7.97 10.53
N VAL A 403 7.95 8.73 9.47
CA VAL A 403 8.06 10.20 9.48
C VAL A 403 7.23 10.81 10.62
N ASP A 404 5.98 10.38 10.79
CA ASP A 404 5.09 10.86 11.84
C ASP A 404 5.62 10.55 13.25
N GLN A 405 6.06 9.30 13.51
CA GLN A 405 6.58 8.89 14.82
C GLN A 405 7.90 9.58 15.19
N TYR A 406 8.78 9.84 14.22
CA TYR A 406 10.01 10.58 14.48
C TYR A 406 9.73 12.07 14.71
N MET A 407 8.87 12.68 13.90
CA MET A 407 8.47 14.08 14.09
C MET A 407 7.73 14.30 15.42
N GLU A 408 6.86 13.37 15.82
CA GLU A 408 6.18 13.42 17.11
C GLU A 408 7.17 13.34 18.28
N ARG A 409 8.20 12.49 18.18
CA ARG A 409 9.26 12.43 19.21
C ARG A 409 10.04 13.74 19.33
N ILE A 410 10.44 14.34 18.20
CA ILE A 410 11.14 15.63 18.20
C ILE A 410 10.23 16.72 18.78
N ASN A 411 8.98 16.83 18.31
CA ASN A 411 8.02 17.82 18.80
C ASN A 411 7.74 17.67 20.31
N ASN A 412 7.62 16.44 20.81
CA ASN A 412 7.41 16.19 22.24
C ASN A 412 8.63 16.57 23.09
N GLN A 413 9.84 16.31 22.58
CA GLN A 413 11.07 16.73 23.24
C GLN A 413 11.19 18.26 23.27
N ASP A 414 10.97 18.93 22.14
CA ASP A 414 11.01 20.39 22.05
C ASP A 414 9.97 21.05 22.95
N ARG A 415 8.73 20.55 22.94
CA ARG A 415 7.66 21.01 23.81
C ARG A 415 8.07 20.91 25.28
N ARG A 416 8.66 19.78 25.67
CA ARG A 416 9.12 19.57 27.04
C ARG A 416 10.23 20.56 27.41
N SER A 417 11.26 20.68 26.58
CA SER A 417 12.37 21.60 26.83
C SER A 417 11.93 23.06 26.87
N PHE A 418 10.98 23.46 26.02
CA PHE A 418 10.40 24.80 26.02
C PHE A 418 9.61 25.09 27.32
N LEU A 419 8.73 24.17 27.73
CA LEU A 419 7.92 24.34 28.95
C LEU A 419 8.75 24.25 30.24
N GLU A 420 9.83 23.48 30.24
CA GLU A 420 10.81 23.39 31.34
C GLU A 420 11.80 24.57 31.34
N GLN A 421 11.73 25.47 30.34
CA GLN A 421 12.66 26.60 30.14
C GLN A 421 14.14 26.17 30.13
N ASP A 422 14.42 25.05 29.45
CA ASP A 422 15.74 24.43 29.40
C ASP A 422 16.66 25.17 28.42
N ARG A 423 17.68 25.87 28.95
CA ARG A 423 18.67 26.59 28.13
C ARG A 423 19.60 25.67 27.34
N SER A 424 19.65 24.38 27.65
CA SER A 424 20.51 23.42 26.93
C SER A 424 19.93 22.97 25.58
N ALA A 425 18.69 23.35 25.29
CA ALA A 425 17.97 22.99 24.07
C ALA A 425 18.21 23.94 22.88
N TYR A 426 18.80 25.11 23.13
CA TYR A 426 19.28 26.04 22.10
C TYR A 426 20.75 26.37 22.28
N GLU A 427 21.38 26.84 21.20
CA GLU A 427 22.78 27.21 21.17
C GLU A 427 23.03 28.38 20.23
N ILE A 428 24.23 28.95 20.31
CA ILE A 428 24.70 29.95 19.37
C ILE A 428 25.42 29.20 18.25
N ASN A 429 24.93 29.35 17.03
CA ASN A 429 25.52 28.73 15.86
C ASN A 429 26.86 29.41 15.48
N PRO A 430 27.63 28.86 14.52
CA PRO A 430 28.91 29.45 14.10
C PRO A 430 28.82 30.90 13.59
N ASP A 431 27.63 31.32 13.15
CA ASP A 431 27.35 32.67 12.66
C ASP A 431 26.97 33.65 13.78
N GLY A 432 26.99 33.20 15.05
CA GLY A 432 26.67 34.02 16.22
C GLY A 432 25.19 34.10 16.58
N ILE A 433 24.33 33.41 15.83
CA ILE A 433 22.86 33.49 15.92
C ILE A 433 22.32 32.36 16.80
N PHE A 434 21.30 32.64 17.62
CA PHE A 434 20.61 31.60 18.39
C PHE A 434 19.84 30.64 17.49
N GLN A 435 19.94 29.34 17.77
CA GLN A 435 19.29 28.27 17.03
C GLN A 435 18.90 27.13 17.99
N THR A 436 17.77 26.45 17.74
CA THR A 436 17.45 25.22 18.48
C THR A 436 18.27 24.04 17.98
N ARG A 437 18.61 23.12 18.89
CA ARG A 437 19.37 21.92 18.54
C ARG A 437 18.58 20.94 17.66
N SER A 438 17.25 20.96 17.75
CA SER A 438 16.38 20.06 16.99
C SER A 438 16.21 20.46 15.51
N LEU A 439 16.58 21.68 15.11
CA LEU A 439 16.47 22.13 13.72
C LEU A 439 17.19 21.18 12.75
N GLY A 440 18.43 20.78 13.07
CA GLY A 440 19.21 19.87 12.23
C GLY A 440 18.61 18.46 12.16
N ASP A 441 18.04 17.98 13.26
CA ASP A 441 17.46 16.64 13.36
C ASP A 441 16.22 16.48 12.45
N VAL A 442 15.36 17.50 12.40
CA VAL A 442 14.16 17.51 11.54
C VAL A 442 14.53 17.35 10.07
N TRP A 443 15.47 18.15 9.59
CA TRP A 443 15.86 18.13 8.17
C TRP A 443 16.71 16.91 7.81
N THR A 444 17.52 16.40 8.74
CA THR A 444 18.25 15.14 8.56
C THR A 444 17.29 13.97 8.42
N LEU A 445 16.24 13.91 9.24
CA LEU A 445 15.18 12.91 9.15
C LEU A 445 14.50 12.95 7.78
N PHE A 446 14.19 14.14 7.27
CA PHE A 446 13.50 14.30 5.99
C PHE A 446 14.37 13.83 4.82
N SER A 447 15.64 14.24 4.77
CA SER A 447 16.57 13.81 3.71
C SER A 447 16.76 12.29 3.70
N GLN A 448 16.85 11.65 4.88
CA GLN A 448 16.92 10.18 4.97
C GLN A 448 15.67 9.49 4.40
N ASN A 449 14.48 9.98 4.76
CA ASN A 449 13.22 9.39 4.29
C ASN A 449 12.95 9.68 2.80
N ILE A 450 13.43 10.82 2.27
CA ILE A 450 13.45 11.09 0.83
C ILE A 450 14.32 10.03 0.12
N GLY A 451 15.49 9.70 0.67
CA GLY A 451 16.34 8.64 0.12
C GLY A 451 15.63 7.27 0.07
N VAL A 452 14.85 6.91 1.09
CA VAL A 452 14.03 5.68 1.11
C VAL A 452 12.88 5.76 0.09
N ALA A 453 12.22 6.90 -0.04
CA ALA A 453 11.19 7.10 -1.05
C ALA A 453 11.77 7.00 -2.47
N ALA A 454 12.97 7.55 -2.69
CA ALA A 454 13.68 7.50 -3.97
C ALA A 454 14.10 6.06 -4.34
N SER A 455 14.52 5.24 -3.37
CA SER A 455 14.92 3.85 -3.62
C SER A 455 13.75 2.97 -4.08
N SER A 456 12.51 3.40 -3.82
CA SER A 456 11.31 2.72 -4.33
C SER A 456 11.17 2.77 -5.85
N GLN A 457 11.84 3.72 -6.52
CA GLN A 457 11.74 3.99 -7.97
C GLN A 457 10.31 4.26 -8.47
N ARG A 458 9.41 4.66 -7.57
CA ARG A 458 7.99 4.83 -7.85
C ARG A 458 7.48 6.22 -7.42
N PRO A 459 7.02 7.05 -8.38
CA PRO A 459 6.54 8.39 -8.06
C PRO A 459 5.32 8.42 -7.12
N ASP A 460 4.42 7.43 -7.21
CA ASP A 460 3.20 7.36 -6.38
C ASP A 460 3.47 7.14 -4.89
N VAL A 461 4.61 6.52 -4.56
CA VAL A 461 5.10 6.39 -3.18
C VAL A 461 5.73 7.71 -2.74
N ALA A 462 6.61 8.28 -3.57
CA ALA A 462 7.29 9.54 -3.29
C ALA A 462 6.30 10.68 -3.02
N ASP A 463 5.30 10.86 -3.88
CA ASP A 463 4.25 11.89 -3.75
C ASP A 463 3.56 11.84 -2.38
N GLY A 464 3.21 10.63 -1.91
CA GLY A 464 2.51 10.46 -0.63
C GLY A 464 3.41 10.65 0.59
N VAL A 465 4.69 10.30 0.50
CA VAL A 465 5.69 10.54 1.57
C VAL A 465 5.97 12.04 1.69
N VAL A 466 6.14 12.74 0.57
CA VAL A 466 6.36 14.19 0.52
C VAL A 466 5.14 14.95 1.06
N ASP A 467 3.91 14.54 0.72
CA ASP A 467 2.69 15.10 1.31
C ASP A 467 2.65 14.89 2.84
N ALA A 468 3.19 13.79 3.37
CA ALA A 468 3.29 13.59 4.82
C ALA A 468 4.33 14.51 5.46
N MET A 469 5.49 14.71 4.81
CA MET A 469 6.54 15.62 5.28
C MET A 469 6.04 17.07 5.36
N PHE A 470 5.35 17.58 4.33
CA PHE A 470 4.75 18.92 4.37
C PHE A 470 3.70 19.04 5.49
N ARG A 471 2.84 18.04 5.66
CA ARG A 471 1.87 18.02 6.78
C ARG A 471 2.56 18.05 8.14
N ALA A 472 3.67 17.34 8.31
CA ALA A 472 4.44 17.35 9.55
C ALA A 472 5.08 18.72 9.84
N LEU A 473 5.60 19.43 8.81
CA LEU A 473 6.11 20.81 8.96
C LEU A 473 4.99 21.78 9.36
N ILE A 474 3.87 21.77 8.65
CA ILE A 474 2.71 22.64 8.95
C ILE A 474 2.17 22.34 10.36
N SER A 475 2.12 21.06 10.76
CA SER A 475 1.71 20.69 12.11
C SER A 475 2.69 21.22 13.16
N ARG A 476 4.00 21.11 12.93
CA ARG A 476 5.03 21.65 13.82
C ARG A 476 4.92 23.17 13.96
N GLN A 477 4.68 23.87 12.85
CA GLN A 477 4.42 25.31 12.84
C GLN A 477 3.26 25.68 13.77
N ARG A 478 2.10 25.00 13.63
CA ARG A 478 0.94 25.23 14.50
C ARG A 478 1.21 24.93 15.97
N ILE A 479 1.97 23.88 16.26
CA ILE A 479 2.36 23.53 17.64
C ILE A 479 3.19 24.66 18.26
N TRP A 480 4.18 25.21 17.53
CA TRP A 480 4.98 26.33 18.04
C TRP A 480 4.15 27.57 18.31
N THR A 481 3.27 27.97 17.39
CA THR A 481 2.36 29.11 17.62
C THR A 481 1.54 28.93 18.89
N GLN A 482 0.95 27.73 19.07
CA GLN A 482 0.15 27.42 20.25
C GLN A 482 0.99 27.47 21.54
N LEU A 483 2.19 26.89 21.54
CA LEU A 483 3.07 26.89 22.72
C LEU A 483 3.50 28.30 23.11
N ILE A 484 3.83 29.15 22.13
CA ILE A 484 4.19 30.56 22.37
C ILE A 484 3.01 31.31 22.98
N ASP A 485 1.79 31.14 22.47
CA ASP A 485 0.60 31.79 22.99
C ASP A 485 0.23 31.33 24.41
N GLU A 486 0.34 30.01 24.66
CA GLU A 486 0.13 29.42 25.99
C GLU A 486 1.14 29.94 27.02
N GLU A 487 2.41 30.07 26.64
CA GLU A 487 3.47 30.59 27.51
C GLU A 487 3.29 32.10 27.75
N LYS A 488 3.04 32.87 26.69
CA LYS A 488 2.74 34.31 26.76
C LYS A 488 1.58 34.62 27.71
N ALA A 489 0.54 33.80 27.73
CA ALA A 489 -0.62 33.99 28.60
C ALA A 489 -0.26 34.03 30.10
N LYS A 490 0.83 33.37 30.53
CA LYS A 490 1.32 33.40 31.91
C LYS A 490 1.81 34.78 32.36
N TYR A 491 2.20 35.64 31.41
CA TYR A 491 2.75 36.97 31.67
C TYR A 491 1.70 38.10 31.57
N VAL A 492 0.52 37.83 31.00
CA VAL A 492 -0.53 38.84 30.73
C VAL A 492 -1.70 38.78 31.75
N GLY A 493 -1.86 37.68 32.49
CA GLY A 493 -3.02 37.40 33.34
C GLY A 493 -3.18 38.21 34.64
N VAL A 494 -4.20 37.85 35.45
CA VAL A 494 -4.58 38.55 36.71
C VAL A 494 -3.47 38.47 37.78
N ASN A 495 -2.61 37.45 37.72
CA ASN A 495 -1.43 37.32 38.56
C ASN A 495 -0.23 36.96 37.67
N PRO A 496 0.40 37.97 37.01
CA PRO A 496 1.41 37.73 35.99
C PRO A 496 2.71 37.23 36.63
N MET A 497 3.28 36.16 36.08
CA MET A 497 4.53 35.58 36.57
C MET A 497 5.72 36.38 36.01
N LEU A 498 5.97 37.56 36.57
CA LEU A 498 7.03 38.49 36.15
C LEU A 498 8.34 38.22 36.92
N ASP A 499 8.76 36.96 36.96
CA ASP A 499 10.08 36.59 37.51
C ASP A 499 11.17 36.93 36.46
N GLY A 500 12.15 37.73 36.85
CA GLY A 500 13.15 38.28 35.91
C GLY A 500 13.97 37.22 35.14
N ASP A 501 14.25 36.08 35.76
CA ASP A 501 14.99 34.99 35.09
C ASP A 501 14.12 34.23 34.09
N GLY A 502 12.85 33.95 34.43
CA GLY A 502 11.94 33.23 33.54
C GLY A 502 11.51 34.04 32.31
N VAL A 503 11.43 35.37 32.42
CA VAL A 503 11.19 36.26 31.28
C VAL A 503 12.38 36.24 30.33
N ALA A 504 13.60 36.36 30.85
CA ALA A 504 14.81 36.36 30.04
C ALA A 504 14.97 35.05 29.27
N VAL A 505 14.73 33.90 29.91
CA VAL A 505 14.79 32.59 29.22
C VAL A 505 13.72 32.49 28.13
N PHE A 506 12.49 32.96 28.38
CA PHE A 506 11.46 32.95 27.35
C PHE A 506 11.83 33.86 26.17
N GLN A 507 12.43 35.03 26.42
CA GLN A 507 12.96 35.92 25.39
C GLN A 507 14.06 35.25 24.54
N GLU A 508 15.02 34.57 25.17
CA GLU A 508 16.05 33.77 24.47
C GLU A 508 15.40 32.69 23.58
N TRP A 509 14.38 31.99 24.07
CA TRP A 509 13.60 31.02 23.29
C TRP A 509 12.88 31.63 22.09
N LEU A 510 12.24 32.80 22.26
CA LEU A 510 11.55 33.49 21.15
C LEU A 510 12.54 33.87 20.05
N VAL A 511 13.74 34.33 20.42
CA VAL A 511 14.80 34.65 19.45
C VAL A 511 15.28 33.39 18.74
N ALA A 512 15.57 32.31 19.47
CA ALA A 512 16.01 31.04 18.88
C ALA A 512 14.97 30.48 17.89
N ILE A 513 13.68 30.45 18.27
CA ILE A 513 12.61 29.97 17.41
C ILE A 513 12.43 30.87 16.19
N ALA A 514 12.48 32.20 16.36
CA ALA A 514 12.34 33.14 15.25
C ALA A 514 13.45 32.97 14.21
N ASN A 515 14.69 32.83 14.68
CA ASN A 515 15.86 32.59 13.84
C ASN A 515 15.72 31.27 13.08
N ASP A 516 15.36 30.17 13.75
CA ASP A 516 15.16 28.87 13.11
C ASP A 516 14.18 28.92 11.94
N GLN A 517 13.08 29.67 12.11
CA GLN A 517 12.08 29.79 11.05
C GLN A 517 12.66 30.48 9.80
N ILE A 518 13.46 31.53 9.99
CA ILE A 518 14.09 32.24 8.86
C ILE A 518 15.22 31.40 8.26
N ILE A 519 16.02 30.72 9.07
CA ILE A 519 17.06 29.81 8.58
C ILE A 519 16.47 28.70 7.69
N CYS A 520 15.23 28.26 7.95
CA CYS A 520 14.55 27.28 7.10
C CYS A 520 14.28 27.79 5.67
N ILE A 521 14.19 29.11 5.45
CA ILE A 521 13.72 29.72 4.19
C ILE A 521 14.68 30.75 3.58
N ASP A 522 15.72 31.19 4.31
CA ASP A 522 16.67 32.20 3.83
C ASP A 522 17.71 31.55 2.93
N ASP A 523 17.58 31.81 1.63
CA ASP A 523 18.61 31.46 0.66
C ASP A 523 19.67 32.58 0.71
N ASP A 524 20.89 32.24 1.14
CA ASP A 524 21.98 33.21 1.27
C ASP A 524 22.57 33.55 -0.11
N VAL A 525 21.83 34.33 -0.91
CA VAL A 525 22.18 34.69 -2.29
C VAL A 525 23.35 35.68 -2.35
N GLU A 526 23.52 36.51 -1.32
CA GLU A 526 24.53 37.59 -1.28
C GLU A 526 25.85 37.19 -0.59
N GLY A 527 25.87 36.10 0.19
CA GLY A 527 27.01 35.65 0.97
C GLY A 527 27.65 34.36 0.46
N SER A 528 27.52 33.29 1.24
CA SER A 528 28.13 31.97 1.03
C SER A 528 27.54 31.16 -0.12
N GLY A 529 26.40 31.58 -0.69
CA GLY A 529 25.65 30.83 -1.68
C GLY A 529 24.95 29.59 -1.12
N ARG A 530 24.75 29.54 0.21
CA ARG A 530 24.10 28.41 0.90
C ARG A 530 22.59 28.46 0.67
N ALA A 531 22.06 27.39 0.10
CA ALA A 531 20.62 27.19 -0.02
C ALA A 531 19.99 26.94 1.36
N SER A 532 18.79 27.45 1.57
CA SER A 532 17.99 27.19 2.76
C SER A 532 17.61 25.71 2.85
N PHE A 533 17.19 25.27 4.04
CA PHE A 533 16.75 23.90 4.22
C PHE A 533 15.55 23.54 3.32
N LEU A 534 14.60 24.45 3.16
CA LEU A 534 13.43 24.25 2.30
C LEU A 534 13.83 24.16 0.81
N THR A 535 14.78 24.97 0.36
CA THR A 535 15.29 24.94 -1.01
C THR A 535 16.08 23.65 -1.30
N VAL A 536 16.85 23.16 -0.33
CA VAL A 536 17.51 21.84 -0.45
C VAL A 536 16.48 20.72 -0.54
N PHE A 537 15.47 20.75 0.33
CA PHE A 537 14.37 19.79 0.33
C PHE A 537 13.63 19.77 -1.01
N GLU A 538 13.27 20.95 -1.56
CA GLU A 538 12.63 21.06 -2.88
C GLU A 538 13.48 20.42 -3.98
N ARG A 539 14.79 20.67 -3.97
CA ARG A 539 15.74 20.10 -4.94
C ARG A 539 15.84 18.57 -4.84
N GLU A 540 15.78 18.00 -3.64
CA GLU A 540 15.80 16.55 -3.43
C GLU A 540 14.47 15.88 -3.82
N VAL A 541 13.35 16.58 -3.62
CA VAL A 541 12.00 16.08 -3.91
C VAL A 541 11.66 16.14 -5.40
N THR A 542 12.02 17.22 -6.09
CA THR A 542 11.68 17.46 -7.51
C THR A 542 11.96 16.27 -8.45
N PRO A 543 13.12 15.57 -8.39
CA PRO A 543 13.41 14.47 -9.32
C PRO A 543 12.64 13.17 -9.05
N ILE A 544 12.02 13.01 -7.88
CA ILE A 544 11.40 11.74 -7.46
C ILE A 544 9.86 11.75 -7.52
N VAL A 545 9.25 12.93 -7.48
CA VAL A 545 7.79 13.09 -7.53
C VAL A 545 7.25 13.05 -8.95
N SER A 546 5.95 12.81 -9.09
CA SER A 546 5.28 12.82 -10.39
C SER A 546 5.16 14.24 -10.97
N GLN A 547 5.07 14.34 -12.30
CA GLN A 547 4.93 15.63 -12.98
C GLN A 547 3.64 16.35 -12.59
N ASP A 548 2.55 15.61 -12.41
CA ASP A 548 1.27 16.17 -11.96
C ASP A 548 1.38 16.72 -10.54
N TYR A 549 2.07 16.01 -9.65
CA TYR A 549 2.31 16.48 -8.28
C TYR A 549 3.14 17.77 -8.24
N MET A 550 4.20 17.85 -9.06
CA MET A 550 5.04 19.05 -9.16
C MET A 550 4.23 20.30 -9.54
N ILE A 551 3.34 20.18 -10.53
CA ILE A 551 2.56 21.31 -11.05
C ILE A 551 1.44 21.70 -10.08
N ASP A 552 0.71 20.73 -9.53
CA ASP A 552 -0.54 21.01 -8.82
C ASP A 552 -0.35 21.26 -7.33
N LYS A 553 0.66 20.64 -6.70
CA LYS A 553 0.81 20.57 -5.25
C LYS A 553 2.14 21.10 -4.73
N LEU A 554 3.27 20.72 -5.33
CA LEU A 554 4.60 20.99 -4.76
C LEU A 554 4.81 22.49 -4.51
N ALA A 555 4.61 23.33 -5.53
CA ALA A 555 4.78 24.78 -5.40
C ALA A 555 3.85 25.39 -4.34
N LYS A 556 2.59 24.95 -4.27
CA LYS A 556 1.63 25.45 -3.28
C LYS A 556 2.01 25.07 -1.85
N ASN A 557 2.46 23.83 -1.64
CA ASN A 557 2.89 23.37 -0.32
C ASN A 557 4.16 24.09 0.15
N ILE A 558 5.09 24.38 -0.78
CA ILE A 558 6.30 25.17 -0.49
C ILE A 558 5.91 26.59 -0.07
N ASP A 559 5.04 27.24 -0.85
CA ASP A 559 4.57 28.60 -0.53
C ASP A 559 3.82 28.63 0.82
N GLU A 560 2.96 27.65 1.11
CA GLU A 560 2.24 27.55 2.38
C GLU A 560 3.21 27.40 3.56
N VAL A 561 4.19 26.49 3.47
CA VAL A 561 5.19 26.29 4.51
C VAL A 561 6.08 27.52 4.67
N LYS A 562 6.49 28.17 3.58
CA LYS A 562 7.30 29.39 3.61
C LYS A 562 6.58 30.53 4.31
N ASN A 563 5.30 30.75 3.99
CA ASN A 563 4.48 31.76 4.68
C ASN A 563 4.33 31.43 6.17
N GLY A 564 4.09 30.16 6.51
CA GLY A 564 4.01 29.72 7.91
C GLY A 564 5.29 29.99 8.72
N TYR A 565 6.47 29.85 8.10
CA TYR A 565 7.74 30.21 8.73
C TYR A 565 7.86 31.72 8.99
N ILE A 566 7.47 32.56 8.02
CA ILE A 566 7.46 34.02 8.16
C ILE A 566 6.50 34.46 9.26
N ASP A 567 5.30 33.86 9.30
CA ASP A 567 4.25 34.19 10.27
C ASP A 567 4.70 33.89 11.71
N ILE A 568 5.29 32.70 11.95
CA ILE A 568 5.78 32.33 13.29
C ILE A 568 6.95 33.22 13.70
N SER A 569 7.90 33.47 12.79
CA SER A 569 9.04 34.32 13.09
C SER A 569 8.59 35.73 13.49
N SER A 570 7.63 36.30 12.75
CA SER A 570 7.04 37.59 13.07
C SER A 570 6.28 37.58 14.39
N HIS A 571 5.53 36.50 14.68
CA HIS A 571 4.81 36.33 15.94
C HIS A 571 5.76 36.23 17.15
N CYS A 572 6.90 35.56 17.00
CA CYS A 572 7.94 35.49 18.02
C CYS A 572 8.50 36.89 18.34
N ILE A 573 8.88 37.66 17.31
CA ILE A 573 9.42 39.02 17.48
C ILE A 573 8.38 39.96 18.08
N GLN A 574 7.13 39.89 17.63
CA GLN A 574 6.05 40.69 18.21
C GLN A 574 5.83 40.34 19.68
N THR A 575 5.79 39.04 20.02
CA THR A 575 5.63 38.58 21.41
C THR A 575 6.82 38.99 22.28
N PHE A 576 8.04 38.93 21.74
CA PHE A 576 9.24 39.42 22.42
C PHE A 576 9.11 40.92 22.76
N CYS A 577 8.68 41.75 21.80
CA CYS A 577 8.46 43.18 22.03
C CYS A 577 7.39 43.40 23.10
N GLU A 578 6.22 42.76 22.98
CA GLU A 578 5.13 42.89 23.95
C GLU A 578 5.57 42.52 25.39
N LEU A 579 6.42 41.50 25.56
CA LEU A 579 6.96 41.14 26.87
C LEU A 579 7.74 42.27 27.52
N ILE A 580 8.62 42.95 26.77
CA ILE A 580 9.40 44.11 27.28
C ILE A 580 8.46 45.19 27.82
N PHE A 581 7.35 45.46 27.13
CA PHE A 581 6.37 46.45 27.59
C PHE A 581 5.62 46.02 28.85
N LEU A 582 5.34 44.72 28.99
CA LEU A 582 4.66 44.17 30.16
C LEU A 582 5.53 44.16 31.41
N THR A 583 6.84 43.91 31.26
CA THR A 583 7.80 43.76 32.35
C THR A 583 8.40 45.10 32.77
N ASP A 584 9.03 45.80 31.83
CA ASP A 584 9.93 46.91 32.15
C ASP A 584 9.26 48.27 32.00
N PHE A 585 8.36 48.42 31.03
CA PHE A 585 7.73 49.72 30.75
C PHE A 585 6.39 49.94 31.44
N LYS A 586 5.68 48.90 31.91
CA LYS A 586 4.37 49.04 32.56
C LYS A 586 4.31 50.10 33.68
N PRO A 587 5.28 50.19 34.61
CA PRO A 587 5.28 51.24 35.64
C PRO A 587 5.43 52.65 35.07
N ILE A 588 6.21 52.80 34.00
CA ILE A 588 6.49 54.07 33.33
C ILE A 588 5.28 54.48 32.48
N LEU A 589 4.74 53.55 31.68
CA LEU A 589 3.58 53.74 30.82
C LEU A 589 2.36 54.27 31.59
N SER A 590 2.13 53.78 32.82
CA SER A 590 1.01 54.22 33.66
C SER A 590 1.03 55.70 34.05
N LYS A 591 2.17 56.37 33.91
CA LYS A 591 2.37 57.78 34.26
C LYS A 591 2.10 58.72 33.09
N PHE A 592 2.16 58.24 31.85
CA PHE A 592 1.91 59.08 30.67
C PHE A 592 0.52 59.71 30.74
N PHE A 593 0.45 60.97 30.31
CA PHE A 593 -0.74 61.84 30.31
C PHE A 593 -1.35 62.15 31.69
N THR A 594 -0.69 61.75 32.77
CA THR A 594 -1.06 62.15 34.15
C THR A 594 -0.32 63.44 34.56
N PRO A 595 -0.66 64.06 35.70
CA PRO A 595 0.08 65.23 36.19
C PRO A 595 1.59 65.00 36.39
N GLU A 596 2.01 63.76 36.68
CA GLU A 596 3.43 63.44 36.86
C GLU A 596 4.21 63.49 35.54
N TRP A 597 3.57 63.23 34.41
CA TRP A 597 4.23 63.15 33.10
C TRP A 597 4.87 64.48 32.67
N TYR A 598 4.27 65.62 33.01
CA TYR A 598 4.79 66.94 32.63
C TYR A 598 6.19 67.25 33.19
N GLY A 599 6.54 66.67 34.34
CA GLY A 599 7.83 66.88 35.00
C GLY A 599 8.85 65.76 34.75
N ARG A 600 8.50 64.73 33.98
CA ARG A 600 9.31 63.53 33.79
C ARG A 600 9.85 63.46 32.35
N THR A 601 10.99 62.79 32.20
CA THR A 601 11.64 62.51 30.91
C THR A 601 11.62 61.01 30.63
N ASP A 602 10.48 60.39 30.89
CA ASP A 602 10.30 58.93 30.83
C ASP A 602 10.51 58.36 29.41
N MET A 603 10.24 59.13 28.36
CA MET A 603 10.51 58.72 26.97
C MET A 603 12.01 58.47 26.73
N ALA A 604 12.89 59.31 27.27
CA ALA A 604 14.34 59.11 27.14
C ALA A 604 14.80 57.82 27.83
N SER A 605 14.18 57.47 28.97
CA SER A 605 14.44 56.21 29.66
C SER A 605 14.02 54.99 28.82
N ILE A 606 12.85 55.05 28.17
CA ILE A 606 12.40 53.98 27.26
C ILE A 606 13.38 53.78 26.11
N ILE A 607 13.87 54.88 25.50
CA ILE A 607 14.84 54.81 24.40
C ILE A 607 16.19 54.25 24.85
N ILE A 608 16.65 54.53 26.06
CA ILE A 608 17.87 53.91 26.61
C ILE A 608 17.67 52.40 26.71
N THR A 609 16.56 51.96 27.31
CA THR A 609 16.25 50.52 27.42
C THR A 609 16.11 49.84 26.06
N PHE A 610 15.53 50.51 25.05
CA PHE A 610 15.53 50.00 23.66
C PHE A 610 16.94 49.77 23.12
N ARG A 611 17.87 50.71 23.36
CA ARG A 611 19.27 50.56 22.93
C ARG A 611 19.93 49.37 23.61
N ASP A 612 19.67 49.17 24.90
CA ASP A 612 20.21 48.03 25.65
C ASP A 612 19.71 46.70 25.06
N TYR A 613 18.39 46.54 24.88
CA TYR A 613 17.82 45.32 24.27
C TYR A 613 18.30 45.08 22.85
N LEU A 614 18.34 46.11 22.00
CA LEU A 614 18.83 45.94 20.63
C LEU A 614 20.31 45.55 20.64
N SER A 615 21.13 46.17 21.48
CA SER A 615 22.55 45.82 21.60
C SER A 615 22.79 44.41 22.14
N ASP A 616 21.94 43.92 23.04
CA ASP A 616 22.09 42.59 23.66
C ASP A 616 21.79 41.46 22.67
N TYR A 617 20.85 41.68 21.73
CA TYR A 617 20.39 40.67 20.78
C TYR A 617 20.82 40.91 19.32
N GLU A 618 21.49 42.02 19.00
CA GLU A 618 21.89 42.38 17.62
C GLU A 618 22.70 41.26 16.95
N ASP A 619 23.71 40.74 17.65
CA ASP A 619 24.58 39.67 17.13
C ASP A 619 23.91 38.29 17.16
N GLN A 620 22.86 38.13 17.96
CA GLN A 620 22.17 36.85 18.18
C GLN A 620 20.94 36.65 17.28
N LEU A 621 20.50 37.71 16.59
CA LEU A 621 19.37 37.72 15.67
C LEU A 621 19.82 37.59 14.21
N HIS A 622 19.04 36.85 13.44
CA HIS A 622 19.19 36.78 12.00
C HIS A 622 19.03 38.16 11.34
N ARG A 623 19.82 38.46 10.31
CA ARG A 623 19.85 39.78 9.62
C ARG A 623 18.45 40.28 9.25
N SER A 624 17.62 39.41 8.69
CA SER A 624 16.26 39.73 8.23
C SER A 624 15.28 40.07 9.37
N LEU A 625 15.62 39.70 10.61
CA LEU A 625 14.80 39.98 11.80
C LEU A 625 15.23 41.25 12.54
N ARG A 626 16.44 41.78 12.25
CA ARG A 626 16.95 43.01 12.86
C ARG A 626 16.08 44.22 12.52
N ASP A 627 15.65 44.31 11.27
CA ASP A 627 14.72 45.37 10.86
C ASP A 627 13.35 45.14 11.51
N LEU A 628 12.86 43.90 11.48
CA LEU A 628 11.54 43.54 12.01
C LEU A 628 11.37 43.87 13.51
N ILE A 629 12.42 43.65 14.33
CA ILE A 629 12.37 43.97 15.76
C ILE A 629 12.31 45.48 16.02
N ILE A 630 13.04 46.28 15.23
CA ILE A 630 13.00 47.75 15.34
C ILE A 630 11.61 48.27 14.99
N ASP A 631 11.03 47.78 13.89
CA ASP A 631 9.69 48.14 13.46
C ASP A 631 8.63 47.73 14.50
N SER A 632 8.76 46.52 15.08
CA SER A 632 7.84 46.00 16.09
C SER A 632 7.91 46.78 17.40
N LEU A 633 9.12 47.13 17.88
CA LEU A 633 9.31 47.97 19.06
C LEU A 633 8.73 49.38 18.87
N ALA A 634 8.94 49.96 17.69
CA ALA A 634 8.43 51.30 17.38
C ALA A 634 6.90 51.33 17.30
N ASP A 635 6.30 50.30 16.68
CA ASP A 635 4.85 50.16 16.57
C ASP A 635 4.20 49.90 17.93
N GLU A 636 4.78 49.00 18.73
CA GLU A 636 4.26 48.72 20.07
C GLU A 636 4.38 49.95 20.98
N LEU A 637 5.49 50.70 20.91
CA LEU A 637 5.63 51.96 21.66
C LEU A 637 4.55 52.97 21.28
N LEU A 638 4.28 53.12 19.98
CA LEU A 638 3.24 54.03 19.49
C LEU A 638 1.85 53.61 19.99
N VAL A 639 1.55 52.30 19.92
CA VAL A 639 0.28 51.73 20.39
C VAL A 639 0.10 51.98 21.89
N GLN A 640 1.13 51.70 22.71
CA GLN A 640 1.08 51.93 24.15
C GLN A 640 1.02 53.41 24.51
N TYR A 641 1.73 54.27 23.77
CA TYR A 641 1.70 55.72 23.97
C TYR A 641 0.31 56.30 23.69
N LEU A 642 -0.33 55.92 22.57
CA LEU A 642 -1.71 56.34 22.26
C LEU A 642 -2.73 55.69 23.21
N GLY A 643 -2.46 54.48 23.70
CA GLY A 643 -3.27 53.76 24.67
C GLY A 643 -3.26 54.38 26.08
N ALA A 644 -2.18 55.10 26.43
CA ALA A 644 -2.00 55.74 27.74
C ALA A 644 -3.10 56.76 28.09
N VAL A 645 -3.93 57.18 27.12
CA VAL A 645 -5.11 58.03 27.36
C VAL A 645 -6.12 57.40 28.32
N ARG A 646 -6.05 56.07 28.51
CA ARG A 646 -6.88 55.31 29.45
C ARG A 646 -6.27 55.18 30.84
N ASN A 647 -5.09 55.75 31.08
CA ASN A 647 -4.46 55.72 32.40
C ASN A 647 -5.35 56.40 33.45
N LYS A 648 -5.33 55.85 34.67
CA LYS A 648 -6.09 56.40 35.79
C LYS A 648 -5.50 57.77 36.17
N GLY A 649 -6.24 58.84 35.85
CA GLY A 649 -5.79 60.21 36.10
C GLY A 649 -5.31 60.95 34.85
N ALA A 650 -5.39 60.34 33.67
CA ALA A 650 -5.11 61.03 32.41
C ALA A 650 -6.09 62.19 32.19
N LYS A 651 -5.55 63.42 32.17
CA LYS A 651 -6.33 64.64 31.90
C LYS A 651 -5.47 65.70 31.21
N PHE A 652 -6.02 66.32 30.18
CA PHE A 652 -5.43 67.45 29.48
C PHE A 652 -6.22 68.71 29.81
N LYS A 653 -5.58 69.66 30.49
CA LYS A 653 -6.13 70.99 30.67
C LYS A 653 -5.56 71.92 29.63
N ARG A 654 -6.39 72.79 29.04
CA ARG A 654 -5.93 73.78 28.05
C ARG A 654 -4.92 74.80 28.62
N THR A 655 -4.85 74.94 29.93
CA THR A 655 -3.83 75.75 30.62
C THR A 655 -2.45 75.10 30.66
N ASP A 656 -2.39 73.77 30.49
CA ASP A 656 -1.17 72.99 30.61
C ASP A 656 -0.51 72.86 29.23
N GLN A 657 0.83 72.83 29.17
CA GLN A 657 1.58 72.77 27.92
C GLN A 657 1.71 71.33 27.37
N PHE A 658 0.62 70.58 27.30
CA PHE A 658 0.65 69.17 26.85
C PHE A 658 1.13 69.01 25.42
N ALA A 659 0.82 69.94 24.52
CA ALA A 659 1.28 69.92 23.13
C ALA A 659 2.81 70.02 23.03
N ALA A 660 3.42 70.92 23.82
CA ALA A 660 4.87 71.06 23.89
C ALA A 660 5.51 69.80 24.48
N LYS A 661 4.90 69.19 25.50
CA LYS A 661 5.41 67.96 26.12
C LYS A 661 5.29 66.73 25.21
N MET A 662 4.18 66.55 24.49
CA MET A 662 4.08 65.49 23.47
C MET A 662 5.11 65.67 22.36
N LYS A 663 5.34 66.92 21.92
CA LYS A 663 6.37 67.22 20.92
C LYS A 663 7.78 66.87 21.41
N ASP A 664 8.09 67.16 22.67
CA ASP A 664 9.36 66.78 23.30
C ASP A 664 9.56 65.26 23.35
N ASP A 665 8.53 64.50 23.75
CA ASP A 665 8.55 63.03 23.72
C ASP A 665 8.74 62.50 22.29
N LEU A 666 8.00 63.05 21.30
CA LEU A 666 8.12 62.67 19.89
C LEU A 666 9.52 62.96 19.33
N LEU A 667 10.10 64.13 19.62
CA LEU A 667 11.45 64.47 19.17
C LEU A 667 12.48 63.49 19.74
N THR A 668 12.33 63.12 21.01
CA THR A 668 13.21 62.13 21.66
C THR A 668 13.14 60.78 20.94
N ALA A 669 11.94 60.29 20.62
CA ALA A 669 11.77 59.05 19.88
C ALA A 669 12.28 59.15 18.43
N PHE A 670 12.02 60.28 17.75
CA PHE A 670 12.45 60.50 16.36
C PHE A 670 13.97 60.64 16.23
N ASP A 671 14.65 61.23 17.20
CA ASP A 671 16.10 61.30 17.20
C ASP A 671 16.75 59.92 17.33
N PHE A 672 16.09 58.98 18.01
CA PHE A 672 16.48 57.58 18.00
C PHE A 672 16.18 56.91 16.66
N PHE A 673 14.94 56.91 16.18
CA PHE A 673 14.59 56.19 14.95
C PHE A 673 15.31 56.72 13.70
N ARG A 674 15.68 58.01 13.66
CA ARG A 674 16.45 58.59 12.56
C ARG A 674 17.83 57.93 12.36
N THR A 675 18.38 57.25 13.38
CA THR A 675 19.65 56.53 13.21
C THR A 675 19.54 55.32 12.28
N TYR A 676 18.33 54.85 11.96
CA TYR A 676 18.06 53.69 11.10
C TYR A 676 17.71 54.06 9.65
N GLY A 677 18.07 55.25 9.18
CA GLY A 677 17.97 55.61 7.76
C GLY A 677 16.53 55.60 7.20
N GLU A 678 16.32 54.87 6.10
CA GLU A 678 15.03 54.77 5.41
C GLU A 678 13.95 54.11 6.28
N GLN A 679 14.29 53.01 6.95
CA GLN A 679 13.40 52.36 7.91
C GLN A 679 12.92 53.33 9.00
N GLY A 680 13.85 54.14 9.52
CA GLY A 680 13.55 55.20 10.48
C GLY A 680 12.56 56.24 9.94
N ALA A 681 12.66 56.59 8.66
CA ALA A 681 11.74 57.53 8.02
C ALA A 681 10.31 56.97 7.93
N ASP A 682 10.18 55.69 7.62
CA ASP A 682 8.88 54.99 7.57
C ASP A 682 8.24 54.86 8.95
N ILE A 683 9.04 54.52 9.98
CA ILE A 683 8.60 54.54 11.38
C ILE A 683 8.06 55.92 11.76
N MET A 684 8.83 56.99 11.49
CA MET A 684 8.42 58.37 11.81
C MET A 684 7.14 58.78 11.07
N GLN A 685 6.90 58.25 9.87
CA GLN A 685 5.67 58.49 9.12
C GLN A 685 4.46 57.85 9.80
N ARG A 686 4.57 56.61 10.30
CA ARG A 686 3.50 55.95 11.08
C ARG A 686 3.16 56.73 12.36
N TRP A 687 4.19 57.26 13.04
CA TRP A 687 4.05 58.06 14.26
C TRP A 687 3.33 59.42 14.05
N ARG A 688 3.05 59.84 12.82
CA ARG A 688 2.21 61.03 12.57
C ARG A 688 0.79 60.89 13.10
N ALA A 689 0.33 59.68 13.45
CA ALA A 689 -0.93 59.46 14.15
C ALA A 689 -1.04 60.27 15.46
N VAL A 690 0.10 60.53 16.13
CA VAL A 690 0.15 61.38 17.33
C VAL A 690 -0.22 62.84 17.03
N GLN A 691 0.01 63.32 15.81
CA GLN A 691 -0.41 64.67 15.40
C GLN A 691 -1.93 64.77 15.28
N GLU A 692 -2.58 63.76 14.69
CA GLU A 692 -4.05 63.71 14.61
C GLU A 692 -4.68 63.53 16.01
N PHE A 693 -4.05 62.74 16.87
CA PHE A 693 -4.39 62.67 18.30
C PHE A 693 -4.30 64.04 18.99
N LEU A 694 -3.22 64.79 18.75
CA LEU A 694 -3.05 66.12 19.32
C LEU A 694 -4.12 67.11 18.81
N LYS A 695 -4.48 67.06 17.52
CA LYS A 695 -5.57 67.89 16.96
C LYS A 695 -6.90 67.62 17.66
N LEU A 696 -7.21 66.36 18.01
CA LEU A 696 -8.41 66.02 18.78
C LEU A 696 -8.41 66.63 20.18
N LEU A 697 -7.26 66.96 20.76
CA LEU A 697 -7.14 67.59 22.07
C LEU A 697 -7.13 69.12 21.99
N GLU A 698 -6.48 69.71 20.98
CA GLU A 698 -6.33 71.17 20.86
C GLU A 698 -7.56 71.86 20.26
N CYS A 699 -8.29 71.18 19.35
CA CYS A 699 -9.37 71.82 18.62
C CYS A 699 -10.50 72.33 19.55
N ASP A 700 -11.18 73.39 19.10
CA ASP A 700 -12.35 73.91 19.77
C ASP A 700 -13.51 72.92 19.75
N LYS A 701 -14.36 72.98 20.78
CA LYS A 701 -15.45 72.04 21.01
C LYS A 701 -16.40 71.87 19.81
N SER A 702 -16.60 72.91 19.01
CA SER A 702 -17.43 72.87 17.79
C SER A 702 -16.75 72.16 16.61
N GLN A 703 -15.42 72.02 16.64
CA GLN A 703 -14.60 71.48 15.56
C GLN A 703 -14.17 70.02 15.77
N VAL A 704 -14.29 69.48 16.99
CA VAL A 704 -13.91 68.10 17.34
C VAL A 704 -14.50 67.05 16.38
N GLN A 705 -15.75 67.23 15.96
CA GLN A 705 -16.42 66.31 15.04
C GLN A 705 -15.77 66.27 13.64
N PHE A 706 -15.20 67.39 13.19
CA PHE A 706 -14.51 67.47 11.90
C PHE A 706 -13.09 66.93 12.01
N ALA A 707 -12.39 67.23 13.12
CA ALA A 707 -11.08 66.64 13.41
C ALA A 707 -11.14 65.10 13.51
N TYR A 708 -12.23 64.54 14.05
CA TYR A 708 -12.46 63.10 14.02
C TYR A 708 -12.60 62.55 12.59
N VAL A 709 -13.35 63.25 11.72
CA VAL A 709 -13.51 62.83 10.32
C VAL A 709 -12.18 62.89 9.58
N GLU A 710 -11.38 63.95 9.77
CA GLU A 710 -10.03 64.05 9.21
C GLU A 710 -9.12 62.91 9.68
N PHE A 711 -9.13 62.59 10.97
CA PHE A 711 -8.38 61.44 11.51
C PHE A 711 -8.87 60.14 10.86
N LYS A 712 -10.18 59.91 10.79
CA LYS A 712 -10.75 58.67 10.23
C LYS A 712 -10.47 58.49 8.72
N ILE A 713 -10.30 59.58 7.98
CA ILE A 713 -9.85 59.57 6.58
C ILE A 713 -8.36 59.25 6.48
N ALA A 714 -7.54 59.81 7.38
CA ALA A 714 -6.10 59.54 7.40
C ALA A 714 -5.76 58.12 7.90
N TYR A 715 -6.54 57.60 8.85
CA TYR A 715 -6.33 56.33 9.52
C TYR A 715 -7.65 55.57 9.65
N ARG A 716 -7.84 54.60 8.74
CA ARG A 716 -9.12 53.90 8.59
C ARG A 716 -9.55 53.14 9.84
N ASP A 717 -8.62 52.54 10.58
CA ASP A 717 -8.96 51.60 11.65
C ASP A 717 -9.15 52.25 13.03
N VAL A 718 -9.17 53.59 13.09
CA VAL A 718 -9.43 54.35 14.34
C VAL A 718 -10.76 53.93 14.96
N SER A 719 -10.70 53.40 16.18
CA SER A 719 -11.88 52.96 16.93
C SER A 719 -12.58 54.13 17.62
N ILE A 720 -13.92 54.17 17.51
CA ILE A 720 -14.73 55.19 18.20
C ILE A 720 -14.62 55.07 19.72
N THR A 721 -14.38 53.87 20.23
CA THR A 721 -14.17 53.58 21.66
C THR A 721 -12.89 54.22 22.19
N TRP A 722 -11.81 54.20 21.40
CA TRP A 722 -10.59 54.92 21.75
C TRP A 722 -10.80 56.43 21.68
N VAL A 723 -11.43 56.95 20.62
CA VAL A 723 -11.75 58.40 20.51
C VAL A 723 -12.62 58.88 21.67
N GLU A 724 -13.60 58.07 22.12
CA GLU A 724 -14.38 58.38 23.31
C GLU A 724 -13.50 58.51 24.56
N ALA A 725 -12.52 57.62 24.74
CA ALA A 725 -11.57 57.71 25.84
C ALA A 725 -10.73 59.00 25.74
N VAL A 726 -10.27 59.36 24.54
CA VAL A 726 -9.54 60.62 24.28
C VAL A 726 -10.37 61.83 24.71
N LEU A 727 -11.62 61.95 24.25
CA LEU A 727 -12.46 63.11 24.56
C LEU A 727 -12.74 63.24 26.06
N ARG A 728 -12.88 62.13 26.79
CA ARG A 728 -13.10 62.13 28.24
C ARG A 728 -11.91 62.65 29.05
N THR A 729 -10.71 62.69 28.48
CA THR A 729 -9.53 63.25 29.14
C THR A 729 -9.45 64.77 29.05
N ARG A 730 -10.25 65.42 28.18
CA ARG A 730 -10.29 66.88 28.05
C ARG A 730 -10.95 67.54 29.28
N ASP A 731 -10.47 68.73 29.64
CA ASP A 731 -11.05 69.56 30.71
C ASP A 731 -12.42 70.16 30.35
N ASP A 732 -12.66 70.43 29.07
CA ASP A 732 -13.89 70.99 28.50
C ASP A 732 -14.92 69.94 28.02
N PHE A 733 -14.71 68.67 28.39
CA PHE A 733 -15.54 67.55 27.97
C PHE A 733 -17.01 67.69 28.41
N ASP A 734 -17.93 67.42 27.47
CA ASP A 734 -19.34 67.21 27.78
C ASP A 734 -19.98 66.12 26.90
N ARG A 735 -21.18 65.69 27.30
CA ARG A 735 -21.92 64.65 26.57
C ARG A 735 -22.36 65.10 25.17
N ALA A 736 -22.55 66.39 24.94
CA ALA A 736 -22.96 66.92 23.64
C ALA A 736 -21.83 66.79 22.59
N MET A 737 -20.58 67.07 22.98
CA MET A 737 -19.40 66.87 22.15
C MET A 737 -19.27 65.40 21.69
N LEU A 738 -19.41 64.46 22.63
CA LEU A 738 -19.34 63.02 22.31
C LEU A 738 -20.46 62.58 21.37
N ASN A 739 -21.68 63.08 21.58
CA ASN A 739 -22.82 62.75 20.72
C ASN A 739 -22.65 63.29 19.29
N ALA A 740 -22.05 64.48 19.14
CA ALA A 740 -21.74 65.05 17.83
C ALA A 740 -20.72 64.20 17.05
N VAL A 741 -19.68 63.71 17.73
CA VAL A 741 -18.69 62.80 17.14
C VAL A 741 -19.32 61.44 16.80
N LYS A 742 -20.17 60.88 17.68
CA LYS A 742 -20.89 59.62 17.39
C LYS A 742 -21.86 59.75 16.22
N ALA A 743 -22.53 60.90 16.08
CA ALA A 743 -23.39 61.17 14.94
C ALA A 743 -22.59 61.21 13.63
N LYS A 744 -21.41 61.84 13.64
CA LYS A 744 -20.49 61.84 12.50
C LYS A 744 -19.86 60.48 12.20
N ALA A 745 -19.58 59.68 13.22
CA ALA A 745 -19.10 58.30 13.06
C ALA A 745 -20.15 57.35 12.46
N ALA A 746 -21.44 57.68 12.57
CA ALA A 746 -22.53 56.91 11.98
C ALA A 746 -22.80 57.28 10.50
N GLU A 747 -22.23 58.37 9.99
CA GLU A 747 -22.27 58.71 8.58
C GLU A 747 -21.29 57.81 7.80
N PRO A 748 -21.63 57.34 6.59
CA PRO A 748 -20.71 56.56 5.77
C PRO A 748 -19.52 57.42 5.35
N ILE A 749 -18.31 57.02 5.75
CA ILE A 749 -17.04 57.65 5.37
C ILE A 749 -16.51 56.93 4.11
N ALA A 750 -15.91 57.68 3.17
CA ALA A 750 -15.44 57.14 1.90
C ALA A 750 -14.40 56.01 2.09
N GLU A 751 -14.55 54.92 1.33
CA GLU A 751 -13.77 53.67 1.44
C GLU A 751 -12.33 53.77 0.89
N ASP A 752 -11.92 54.91 0.32
CA ASP A 752 -10.61 55.10 -0.33
C ASP A 752 -9.44 55.34 0.64
N SER A 753 -9.66 55.22 1.95
CA SER A 753 -8.60 55.44 2.95
C SER A 753 -7.71 54.21 3.09
N PRO A 754 -6.37 54.35 3.11
CA PRO A 754 -5.46 53.21 3.23
C PRO A 754 -5.71 52.44 4.55
N PRO A 755 -5.60 51.10 4.54
CA PRO A 755 -5.64 50.31 5.77
C PRO A 755 -4.47 50.73 6.69
N ASP A 756 -4.75 50.91 7.98
CA ASP A 756 -3.74 51.31 8.96
C ASP A 756 -3.65 50.27 10.09
N PRO A 757 -2.59 49.45 10.12
CA PRO A 757 -2.44 48.42 11.14
C PRO A 757 -2.22 49.00 12.54
N ILE A 758 -1.76 50.26 12.67
CA ILE A 758 -1.47 50.86 13.98
C ILE A 758 -2.76 51.17 14.74
N MET A 759 -3.65 51.99 14.19
CA MET A 759 -4.87 52.39 14.91
C MET A 759 -5.86 51.24 15.12
N GLY A 760 -5.77 50.17 14.32
CA GLY A 760 -6.50 48.91 14.57
C GLY A 760 -6.00 48.13 15.80
N LYS A 761 -4.72 48.29 16.18
CA LYS A 761 -4.13 47.71 17.39
C LYS A 761 -4.37 48.57 18.65
N VAL A 762 -4.59 49.88 18.48
CA VAL A 762 -4.94 50.80 19.58
C VAL A 762 -6.38 50.55 20.04
N LYS A 763 -6.55 49.60 20.97
CA LYS A 763 -7.87 49.19 21.48
C LYS A 763 -8.34 49.96 22.69
#